data_AF-A0A7Y6DLW7-F1
#
_entry.id   AF-A0A7Y6DLW7-F1
#
_cell.length_a   1.000
_cell.length_b   1.000
_cell.length_c   1.000
_cell.angle_alpha   90.00
_cell.angle_beta   90.00
_cell.angle_gamma   90.00
#
_symmetry.space_group_name_H-M   'P 1'
#
loop_
_entity.id
_entity.type
_entity.pdbx_description
1 polymer ?
#
loop_
_entity_poly.entity_id
_entity_poly.type
_entity_poly.pdbx_seq_one_letter_code
_entity_poly.pdbx_strand_id
1 'polypeptide(L)'
;MNTIRRYRVSPRPFHRETLFSYTSRCLAANFETELHRQQMISDFSTAKSRVEREQAWRSILSVRVGRSLSLDADPSGWVRHVDGSACEACDKDLPSRTACTLCSQGATISQNPHFDDLVCIRHHRWVGLTTPAAEQRQVGVEHVDAALQFAKLKRAGRLDLRLFTLVTRNLRERSIADEALTFPNAIAVIRAITAPSFTRRFFSPTKPFNDSFEHLAETLTAITSGAEDRLARALWLYARATFCDIRQAIICHRPFKATWSHDYPVHPSVVRNLTTYTGTLQPFADYLKVTGDTPQTTVAAVDHQRIIEPEIRLSVRDQEIASVCSNGHLMRYTYATERKGTNGKMPTCQICRGWIVIAGVNDIATTDPEIAAELDPHLNGGLTAQHISANSKQTYIWRCPAKNHPYPATASNRTKANSKCPVCLNRLIVAGINDLATTHPEVAAEFHPSELSRTSPTNLSSNSEMLIDFLCANEHTYRARIYDRVRAAGCPECVRNANAASKKNLVATHPAVAAEWHPSANGDLRPEHFTHGSNEEVFWLCPKGHDYEQRIDRRAAGYQCSVCSRRRLVIGTNDVATEHPKLVTEWHQYLNYPKKPNEIFPGTEKYYWKCKAAGHKTHQSIPHRLKSKGCTECRPEARILR
;
A
#
# COMPACT_ATOMS: atom_id res chain seq x y z
N MET A 1 -21.17 68.56 23.51
CA MET A 1 -21.65 68.50 22.11
C MET A 1 -22.69 69.59 21.76
N ASN A 2 -23.53 70.07 22.68
CA ASN A 2 -24.56 71.11 22.40
C ASN A 2 -24.04 72.52 22.00
N THR A 3 -22.73 72.76 22.01
CA THR A 3 -22.09 74.03 21.64
C THR A 3 -21.41 74.01 20.27
N ILE A 4 -21.41 72.88 19.57
CA ILE A 4 -20.75 72.74 18.27
C ILE A 4 -21.63 73.38 17.18
N ARG A 5 -21.22 74.55 16.67
CA ARG A 5 -21.91 75.25 15.57
C ARG A 5 -21.92 74.40 14.29
N ARG A 6 -22.96 74.46 13.45
CA ARG A 6 -22.95 73.78 12.15
C ARG A 6 -22.09 74.51 11.10
N TYR A 7 -21.54 73.75 10.17
CA TYR A 7 -20.93 74.29 8.96
C TYR A 7 -21.94 75.01 8.09
N ARG A 8 -21.52 76.12 7.47
CA ARG A 8 -22.37 76.86 6.53
C ARG A 8 -22.51 76.10 5.22
N VAL A 9 -21.42 75.47 4.77
CA VAL A 9 -21.41 74.60 3.60
C VAL A 9 -21.19 73.16 4.07
N SER A 10 -22.11 72.27 3.74
CA SER A 10 -22.05 70.86 4.18
C SER A 10 -22.03 69.93 2.97
N PRO A 11 -20.87 69.75 2.30
CA PRO A 11 -20.75 68.88 1.13
C PRO A 11 -21.28 67.49 1.44
N ARG A 12 -21.97 66.84 0.49
CA ARG A 12 -22.37 65.44 0.66
C ARG A 12 -21.14 64.53 0.51
N PRO A 13 -21.01 63.48 1.34
CA PRO A 13 -19.96 62.49 1.16
C PRO A 13 -20.19 61.72 -0.14
N PHE A 14 -19.12 61.39 -0.84
CA PHE A 14 -19.17 60.47 -1.97
C PHE A 14 -19.27 59.01 -1.47
N HIS A 15 -19.69 58.12 -2.38
CA HIS A 15 -19.70 56.69 -2.08
C HIS A 15 -18.32 56.24 -1.60
N ARG A 16 -18.25 55.63 -0.40
CA ARG A 16 -17.02 55.11 0.23
C ARG A 16 -15.88 56.14 0.35
N GLU A 17 -16.18 57.43 0.41
CA GLU A 17 -15.16 58.47 0.64
C GLU A 17 -14.43 58.22 1.98
N THR A 18 -13.11 58.42 2.01
CA THR A 18 -12.36 58.28 3.27
C THR A 18 -12.72 59.42 4.23
N LEU A 19 -12.64 59.16 5.54
CA LEU A 19 -12.81 60.23 6.54
C LEU A 19 -11.86 61.40 6.25
N PHE A 20 -10.62 61.11 5.86
CA PHE A 20 -9.63 62.12 5.54
C PHE A 20 -10.08 63.00 4.36
N SER A 21 -10.46 62.40 3.22
CA SER A 21 -10.89 63.15 2.03
C SER A 21 -12.13 64.00 2.30
N TYR A 22 -13.12 63.43 2.99
CA TYR A 22 -14.32 64.16 3.36
C TYR A 22 -14.04 65.31 4.33
N THR A 23 -13.13 65.10 5.29
CA THR A 23 -12.67 66.12 6.24
C THR A 23 -12.05 67.29 5.50
N SER A 24 -11.08 67.02 4.62
CA SER A 24 -10.39 68.07 3.84
C SER A 24 -11.38 68.92 3.03
N ARG A 25 -12.40 68.30 2.42
CA ARG A 25 -13.45 69.02 1.69
C ARG A 25 -14.35 69.86 2.57
N CYS A 26 -14.76 69.34 3.72
CA CYS A 26 -15.59 70.09 4.67
C CYS A 26 -14.84 71.29 5.23
N LEU A 27 -13.56 71.12 5.60
CA LEU A 27 -12.71 72.21 6.08
C LEU A 27 -12.53 73.27 4.99
N ALA A 28 -12.11 72.87 3.79
CA ALA A 28 -11.91 73.79 2.66
C ALA A 28 -13.18 74.57 2.29
N ALA A 29 -14.35 73.89 2.25
CA ALA A 29 -15.63 74.53 1.93
C ALA A 29 -16.11 75.53 3.00
N ASN A 30 -15.53 75.52 4.19
CA ASN A 30 -15.85 76.43 5.30
C ASN A 30 -14.67 77.30 5.72
N PHE A 31 -13.62 77.38 4.90
CA PHE A 31 -12.40 78.16 5.17
C PHE A 31 -11.70 77.79 6.49
N GLU A 32 -11.77 76.51 6.86
CA GLU A 32 -11.06 75.96 8.02
C GLU A 32 -9.83 75.15 7.58
N THR A 33 -8.95 74.89 8.55
CA THR A 33 -7.66 74.19 8.34
C THR A 33 -7.54 73.01 9.29
N GLU A 34 -6.52 72.17 9.09
CA GLU A 34 -6.26 71.03 9.98
C GLU A 34 -6.03 71.46 11.44
N LEU A 35 -5.49 72.68 11.68
CA LEU A 35 -5.36 73.25 13.02
C LEU A 35 -6.72 73.43 13.71
N HIS A 36 -7.73 73.90 12.97
CA HIS A 36 -9.08 74.03 13.50
C HIS A 36 -9.66 72.67 13.89
N ARG A 37 -9.42 71.63 13.07
CA ARG A 37 -9.78 70.24 13.41
C ARG A 37 -9.08 69.78 14.69
N GLN A 38 -7.78 69.98 14.80
CA GLN A 38 -7.02 69.55 15.98
C GLN A 38 -7.50 70.25 17.26
N GLN A 39 -7.78 71.55 17.18
CA GLN A 39 -8.34 72.32 18.29
C GLN A 39 -9.72 71.79 18.70
N MET A 40 -10.63 71.57 17.74
CA MET A 40 -11.95 70.99 18.04
C MET A 40 -11.85 69.60 18.68
N ILE A 41 -10.94 68.75 18.23
CA ILE A 41 -10.74 67.44 18.88
C ILE A 41 -10.27 67.64 20.32
N SER A 42 -9.36 68.58 20.57
CA SER A 42 -8.89 68.90 21.93
C SER A 42 -9.98 69.47 22.83
N ASP A 43 -10.82 70.36 22.29
CA ASP A 43 -11.87 71.03 23.05
C ASP A 43 -13.04 70.10 23.42
N PHE A 44 -13.28 69.07 22.61
CA PHE A 44 -14.47 68.22 22.72
C PHE A 44 -14.18 66.73 23.00
N SER A 45 -12.91 66.33 23.15
CA SER A 45 -12.53 64.94 23.43
C SER A 45 -11.25 64.82 24.25
N THR A 46 -11.22 63.86 25.18
CA THR A 46 -10.03 63.46 25.93
C THR A 46 -9.26 62.32 25.26
N ALA A 47 -9.57 62.02 23.98
CA ALA A 47 -8.97 60.93 23.20
C ALA A 47 -7.45 61.05 23.13
N LYS A 48 -6.75 59.98 23.51
CA LYS A 48 -5.27 59.95 23.56
C LYS A 48 -4.68 59.16 22.39
N SER A 49 -5.32 58.07 21.99
CA SER A 49 -4.88 57.26 20.86
C SER A 49 -5.35 57.83 19.52
N ARG A 50 -4.67 57.48 18.43
CA ARG A 50 -5.05 57.86 17.06
C ARG A 50 -6.48 57.43 16.71
N VAL A 51 -6.86 56.21 17.06
CA VAL A 51 -8.18 55.64 16.76
C VAL A 51 -9.29 56.41 17.50
N GLU A 52 -9.10 56.69 18.79
CA GLU A 52 -10.04 57.48 19.58
C GLU A 52 -10.18 58.91 19.03
N ARG A 53 -9.07 59.53 18.57
CA ARG A 53 -9.10 60.88 17.98
C ARG A 53 -9.85 60.90 16.65
N GLU A 54 -9.71 59.87 15.81
CA GLU A 54 -10.50 59.75 14.58
C GLU A 54 -11.99 59.52 14.87
N GLN A 55 -12.33 58.72 15.87
CA GLN A 55 -13.72 58.49 16.28
C GLN A 55 -14.37 59.74 16.91
N ALA A 56 -13.61 60.46 17.74
CA ALA A 56 -14.02 61.75 18.27
C ALA A 56 -14.26 62.76 17.14
N TRP A 57 -13.35 62.82 16.16
CA TRP A 57 -13.51 63.68 15.01
C TRP A 57 -14.74 63.32 14.16
N ARG A 58 -15.00 62.04 13.91
CA ARG A 58 -16.23 61.61 13.21
C ARG A 58 -17.49 62.11 13.90
N SER A 59 -17.51 62.04 15.24
CA SER A 59 -18.65 62.49 16.05
C SER A 59 -18.83 64.01 15.96
N ILE A 60 -17.74 64.77 16.11
CA ILE A 60 -17.74 66.23 15.95
C ILE A 60 -18.20 66.61 14.55
N LEU A 61 -17.59 66.01 13.52
CA LEU A 61 -17.87 66.28 12.13
C LEU A 61 -19.34 66.01 11.79
N SER A 62 -19.91 64.90 12.27
CA SER A 62 -21.34 64.56 12.07
C SER A 62 -22.27 65.67 12.60
N VAL A 63 -21.95 66.24 13.76
CA VAL A 63 -22.68 67.40 14.31
C VAL A 63 -22.46 68.65 13.45
N ARG A 64 -21.20 68.94 13.07
CA ARG A 64 -20.85 70.10 12.21
C ARG A 64 -21.60 70.06 10.88
N VAL A 65 -21.61 68.91 10.20
CA VAL A 65 -22.28 68.75 8.89
C VAL A 65 -23.79 68.55 9.02
N GLY A 66 -24.29 68.31 10.23
CA GLY A 66 -25.72 68.14 10.53
C GLY A 66 -26.31 66.83 10.01
N ARG A 67 -25.51 65.76 9.92
CA ARG A 67 -25.94 64.44 9.45
C ARG A 67 -25.11 63.33 10.08
N SER A 68 -25.71 62.16 10.24
CA SER A 68 -24.96 60.96 10.59
C SER A 68 -24.02 60.59 9.44
N LEU A 69 -22.75 60.30 9.76
CA LEU A 69 -21.72 59.93 8.79
C LEU A 69 -21.37 58.45 8.92
N SER A 70 -21.71 57.66 7.90
CA SER A 70 -21.22 56.29 7.73
C SER A 70 -19.93 56.27 6.91
N LEU A 71 -18.92 57.03 7.38
CA LEU A 71 -17.57 57.04 6.81
C LEU A 71 -16.73 56.02 7.58
N ASP A 72 -16.89 54.75 7.22
CA ASP A 72 -16.30 53.63 7.94
C ASP A 72 -14.78 53.80 8.07
N ALA A 73 -14.31 53.57 9.30
CA ALA A 73 -12.90 53.61 9.68
C ALA A 73 -12.12 52.38 9.28
N ASP A 74 -12.85 51.30 9.03
CA ASP A 74 -12.32 49.97 8.88
C ASP A 74 -12.37 49.57 7.40
N PRO A 75 -11.23 49.54 6.70
CA PRO A 75 -11.13 49.07 5.32
C PRO A 75 -11.72 47.66 5.15
N SER A 76 -11.60 46.80 6.17
CA SER A 76 -11.99 45.39 6.14
C SER A 76 -13.49 45.16 6.00
N GLY A 77 -14.33 46.15 6.34
CA GLY A 77 -15.78 46.09 6.18
C GLY A 77 -16.24 46.02 4.73
N TRP A 78 -15.44 46.54 3.79
CA TRP A 78 -15.83 46.73 2.39
C TRP A 78 -15.38 45.62 1.45
N VAL A 79 -14.54 44.72 1.96
CA VAL A 79 -13.93 43.60 1.22
C VAL A 79 -14.35 42.29 1.89
N ARG A 80 -15.66 42.03 1.86
CA ARG A 80 -16.24 40.80 2.38
C ARG A 80 -16.62 39.85 1.25
N HIS A 81 -16.44 38.57 1.49
CA HIS A 81 -16.96 37.50 0.65
C HIS A 81 -18.50 37.49 0.67
N VAL A 82 -19.10 36.73 -0.23
CA VAL A 82 -20.57 36.58 -0.32
C VAL A 82 -21.16 36.06 0.99
N ASP A 83 -20.41 35.25 1.75
CA ASP A 83 -20.81 34.73 3.05
C ASP A 83 -20.59 35.71 4.22
N GLY A 84 -20.13 36.93 3.92
CA GLY A 84 -19.87 37.98 4.90
C GLY A 84 -18.53 37.85 5.64
N SER A 85 -17.73 36.82 5.35
CA SER A 85 -16.39 36.67 5.91
C SER A 85 -15.42 37.70 5.32
N ALA A 86 -14.42 38.10 6.12
CA ALA A 86 -13.33 38.98 5.68
C ALA A 86 -12.10 38.13 5.35
N CYS A 87 -11.30 38.57 4.35
CA CYS A 87 -10.04 37.94 3.99
C CYS A 87 -8.89 38.92 4.22
N GLU A 88 -7.99 38.56 5.12
CA GLU A 88 -6.83 39.39 5.49
C GLU A 88 -5.94 39.71 4.28
N ALA A 89 -5.84 38.79 3.31
CA ALA A 89 -5.08 39.01 2.08
C ALA A 89 -5.79 40.05 1.19
N CYS A 90 -7.08 39.89 0.91
CA CYS A 90 -7.83 40.86 0.09
C CYS A 90 -7.91 42.25 0.71
N ASP A 91 -7.95 42.34 2.04
CA ASP A 91 -8.01 43.61 2.76
C ASP A 91 -6.66 44.36 2.72
N LYS A 92 -5.53 43.65 2.88
CA LYS A 92 -4.19 44.23 2.80
C LYS A 92 -3.78 44.65 1.39
N ASP A 93 -4.35 44.01 0.38
CA ASP A 93 -3.86 44.06 -0.99
C ASP A 93 -4.71 44.92 -1.94
N LEU A 94 -5.87 45.43 -1.51
CA LEU A 94 -6.64 46.40 -2.30
C LEU A 94 -6.06 47.82 -2.13
N PRO A 95 -5.70 48.50 -3.22
CA PRO A 95 -5.19 49.87 -3.15
C PRO A 95 -6.29 50.85 -2.74
N SER A 96 -5.88 52.00 -2.20
CA SER A 96 -6.76 53.17 -2.08
C SER A 96 -7.22 53.63 -3.46
N ARG A 97 -8.50 53.98 -3.60
CA ARG A 97 -9.09 54.37 -4.89
C ARG A 97 -9.42 55.86 -4.94
N THR A 98 -9.61 56.38 -6.15
CA THR A 98 -10.08 57.75 -6.36
C THR A 98 -11.43 57.74 -7.08
N ALA A 99 -12.37 58.58 -6.66
CA ALA A 99 -13.65 58.68 -7.35
C ALA A 99 -13.46 59.31 -8.74
N CYS A 100 -14.47 59.17 -9.60
CA CYS A 100 -14.47 59.80 -10.92
C CYS A 100 -14.27 61.32 -10.83
N THR A 101 -13.21 61.83 -11.47
CA THR A 101 -12.87 63.26 -11.45
C THR A 101 -13.94 64.15 -12.05
N LEU A 102 -14.76 63.64 -12.98
CA LEU A 102 -15.88 64.40 -13.54
C LEU A 102 -17.08 64.47 -12.59
N CYS A 103 -17.35 63.40 -11.82
CA CYS A 103 -18.36 63.44 -10.77
C CYS A 103 -18.02 64.43 -9.66
N SER A 104 -16.72 64.61 -9.39
CA SER A 104 -16.20 65.50 -8.36
C SER A 104 -15.78 66.87 -8.87
N GLN A 105 -16.11 67.22 -10.13
CA GLN A 105 -15.80 68.52 -10.73
C GLN A 105 -14.30 68.87 -10.67
N GLY A 106 -13.44 67.88 -10.89
CA GLY A 106 -11.98 68.00 -10.88
C GLY A 106 -11.32 67.72 -9.53
N ALA A 107 -12.08 67.60 -8.44
CA ALA A 107 -11.49 67.31 -7.12
C ALA A 107 -11.05 65.85 -6.99
N THR A 108 -9.90 65.60 -6.38
CA THR A 108 -9.45 64.24 -6.04
C THR A 108 -10.17 63.77 -4.77
N ILE A 109 -11.09 62.82 -4.93
CA ILE A 109 -11.84 62.23 -3.82
C ILE A 109 -11.26 60.86 -3.51
N SER A 110 -10.59 60.70 -2.37
CA SER A 110 -10.06 59.40 -1.96
C SER A 110 -11.18 58.53 -1.41
N GLN A 111 -11.22 57.28 -1.82
CA GLN A 111 -12.19 56.28 -1.37
C GLN A 111 -11.49 55.14 -0.63
N ASN A 112 -12.17 54.59 0.38
CA ASN A 112 -11.74 53.36 1.07
C ASN A 112 -11.55 52.23 0.05
N PRO A 113 -10.60 51.31 0.24
CA PRO A 113 -10.38 50.18 -0.66
C PRO A 113 -11.66 49.39 -0.94
N HIS A 114 -11.97 49.14 -2.21
CA HIS A 114 -13.15 48.38 -2.61
C HIS A 114 -13.08 47.85 -4.05
N PHE A 115 -13.83 46.78 -4.30
CA PHE A 115 -13.90 46.09 -5.59
C PHE A 115 -15.23 46.34 -6.31
N ASP A 116 -15.58 47.60 -6.58
CA ASP A 116 -16.80 48.03 -7.31
C ASP A 116 -16.49 49.22 -8.23
N ASP A 117 -17.40 49.64 -9.11
CA ASP A 117 -17.31 50.92 -9.84
C ASP A 117 -15.96 51.20 -10.54
N LEU A 118 -15.42 50.22 -11.29
CA LEU A 118 -14.18 50.40 -12.07
C LEU A 118 -14.37 51.33 -13.27
N VAL A 119 -15.61 51.50 -13.71
CA VAL A 119 -16.02 52.45 -14.75
C VAL A 119 -17.10 53.35 -14.16
N CYS A 120 -16.91 54.65 -14.30
CA CYS A 120 -17.97 55.61 -14.05
C CYS A 120 -18.95 55.59 -15.22
N ILE A 121 -20.06 54.86 -15.05
CA ILE A 121 -21.09 54.70 -16.08
C ILE A 121 -21.63 56.06 -16.54
N ARG A 122 -21.88 56.99 -15.60
CA ARG A 122 -22.43 58.32 -15.91
C ARG A 122 -21.56 59.12 -16.89
N HIS A 123 -20.24 59.01 -16.78
CA HIS A 123 -19.30 59.80 -17.56
C HIS A 123 -18.52 58.96 -18.58
N HIS A 124 -18.82 57.66 -18.70
CA HIS A 124 -18.10 56.71 -19.54
C HIS A 124 -16.58 56.86 -19.33
N ARG A 125 -16.14 56.80 -18.07
CA ARG A 125 -14.74 57.09 -17.69
C ARG A 125 -14.15 55.94 -16.88
N TRP A 126 -12.95 55.50 -17.25
CA TRP A 126 -12.21 54.51 -16.48
C TRP A 126 -11.75 55.10 -15.15
N VAL A 127 -12.08 54.42 -14.06
CA VAL A 127 -11.67 54.75 -12.69
C VAL A 127 -10.68 53.71 -12.16
N GLY A 128 -10.78 52.46 -12.61
CA GLY A 128 -9.81 51.39 -12.37
C GLY A 128 -9.64 50.96 -10.92
N LEU A 129 -8.90 49.86 -10.68
CA LEU A 129 -8.55 49.44 -9.33
C LEU A 129 -7.39 50.26 -8.80
N THR A 130 -6.36 50.45 -9.62
CA THR A 130 -5.12 51.14 -9.27
C THR A 130 -4.96 52.48 -9.97
N THR A 131 -5.93 52.91 -10.80
CA THR A 131 -5.78 54.10 -11.66
C THR A 131 -5.81 55.40 -10.85
N PRO A 132 -4.72 56.20 -10.89
CA PRO A 132 -4.70 57.52 -10.27
C PRO A 132 -5.70 58.49 -10.92
N ALA A 133 -6.13 59.51 -10.17
CA ALA A 133 -7.09 60.51 -10.67
C ALA A 133 -6.64 61.19 -11.98
N ALA A 134 -5.33 61.42 -12.14
CA ALA A 134 -4.73 62.03 -13.33
C ALA A 134 -4.75 61.13 -14.58
N GLU A 135 -4.80 59.81 -14.39
CA GLU A 135 -4.75 58.81 -15.47
C GLU A 135 -6.14 58.31 -15.86
N GLN A 136 -7.18 58.68 -15.10
CA GLN A 136 -8.56 58.40 -15.51
C GLN A 136 -8.81 58.97 -16.91
N ARG A 137 -9.57 58.25 -17.73
CA ARG A 137 -9.78 58.62 -19.14
C ARG A 137 -11.11 58.15 -19.68
N GLN A 138 -11.54 58.76 -20.78
CA GLN A 138 -12.76 58.37 -21.47
C GLN A 138 -12.65 56.92 -21.97
N VAL A 139 -13.74 56.16 -21.86
CA VAL A 139 -13.88 54.80 -22.36
C VAL A 139 -15.17 54.64 -23.17
N GLY A 140 -15.25 53.57 -23.96
CA GLY A 140 -16.37 53.31 -24.85
C GLY A 140 -17.57 52.66 -24.16
N VAL A 141 -18.59 52.35 -24.98
CA VAL A 141 -19.83 51.69 -24.53
C VAL A 141 -19.55 50.26 -24.06
N GLU A 142 -18.58 49.58 -24.69
CA GLU A 142 -18.12 48.25 -24.33
C GLU A 142 -17.64 48.15 -22.88
N HIS A 143 -17.00 49.20 -22.34
CA HIS A 143 -16.59 49.25 -20.93
C HIS A 143 -17.77 49.44 -19.99
N VAL A 144 -18.76 50.23 -20.41
CA VAL A 144 -19.99 50.42 -19.63
C VAL A 144 -20.78 49.11 -19.56
N ASP A 145 -20.92 48.42 -20.68
CA ASP A 145 -21.55 47.10 -20.74
C ASP A 145 -20.80 46.09 -19.87
N ALA A 146 -19.46 46.07 -19.96
CA ALA A 146 -18.62 45.24 -19.11
C ALA A 146 -18.79 45.58 -17.62
N ALA A 147 -18.94 46.86 -17.25
CA ALA A 147 -19.16 47.29 -15.87
C ALA A 147 -20.52 46.82 -15.33
N LEU A 148 -21.57 46.85 -16.16
CA LEU A 148 -22.88 46.30 -15.80
C LEU A 148 -22.82 44.78 -15.60
N GLN A 149 -22.06 44.07 -16.44
CA GLN A 149 -21.85 42.62 -16.29
C GLN A 149 -20.99 42.28 -15.08
N PHE A 150 -19.93 43.05 -14.80
CA PHE A 150 -19.12 42.96 -13.59
C PHE A 150 -19.99 43.01 -12.33
N ALA A 151 -20.87 44.02 -12.24
CA ALA A 151 -21.78 44.17 -11.10
C ALA A 151 -22.79 43.02 -10.98
N LYS A 152 -23.22 42.42 -12.09
CA LYS A 152 -24.10 41.24 -12.10
C LYS A 152 -23.35 39.99 -11.63
N LEU A 153 -22.15 39.74 -12.15
CA LEU A 153 -21.33 38.58 -11.80
C LEU A 153 -20.94 38.61 -10.32
N LYS A 154 -20.52 39.77 -9.80
CA LYS A 154 -20.17 39.95 -8.39
C LYS A 154 -21.37 39.66 -7.49
N ARG A 155 -22.54 40.25 -7.77
CA ARG A 155 -23.78 40.00 -6.99
C ARG A 155 -24.23 38.54 -7.03
N ALA A 156 -23.97 37.83 -8.13
CA ALA A 156 -24.25 36.41 -8.27
C ALA A 156 -23.18 35.51 -7.61
N GLY A 157 -22.15 36.07 -6.99
CA GLY A 157 -21.03 35.30 -6.42
C GLY A 157 -20.17 34.59 -7.47
N ARG A 158 -20.22 35.02 -8.72
CA ARG A 158 -19.49 34.44 -9.86
C ARG A 158 -18.19 35.18 -10.19
N LEU A 159 -17.87 36.22 -9.42
CA LEU A 159 -16.68 37.05 -9.60
C LEU A 159 -16.24 37.58 -8.25
N ASP A 160 -14.97 37.35 -7.93
CA ASP A 160 -14.27 37.96 -6.81
C ASP A 160 -13.00 38.66 -7.28
N LEU A 161 -12.31 39.33 -6.36
CA LEU A 161 -11.06 40.04 -6.68
C LEU A 161 -10.00 39.09 -7.25
N ARG A 162 -9.87 37.88 -6.69
CA ARG A 162 -8.80 36.95 -7.06
C ARG A 162 -8.94 36.46 -8.50
N LEU A 163 -10.14 36.02 -8.89
CA LEU A 163 -10.42 35.60 -10.26
C LEU A 163 -10.23 36.77 -11.23
N PHE A 164 -10.67 37.97 -10.86
CA PHE A 164 -10.48 39.16 -11.69
C PHE A 164 -9.00 39.48 -11.92
N THR A 165 -8.20 39.52 -10.87
CA THR A 165 -6.76 39.82 -10.98
C THR A 165 -6.00 38.71 -11.71
N LEU A 166 -6.37 37.44 -11.50
CA LEU A 166 -5.81 36.31 -12.25
C LEU A 166 -6.06 36.47 -13.76
N VAL A 167 -7.30 36.73 -14.16
CA VAL A 167 -7.67 36.85 -15.58
C VAL A 167 -7.01 38.08 -16.19
N THR A 168 -7.18 39.25 -15.58
CA THR A 168 -6.60 40.50 -16.10
C THR A 168 -5.08 40.45 -16.19
N ARG A 169 -4.36 39.87 -15.22
CA ARG A 169 -2.90 39.73 -15.28
C ARG A 169 -2.45 38.85 -16.44
N ASN A 170 -3.15 37.75 -16.70
CA ASN A 170 -2.75 36.80 -17.75
C ASN A 170 -3.20 37.24 -19.16
N LEU A 171 -4.18 38.14 -19.26
CA LEU A 171 -4.51 38.85 -20.50
C LEU A 171 -3.47 39.92 -20.89
N ARG A 172 -2.60 40.35 -19.96
CA ARG A 172 -1.55 41.34 -20.24
C ARG A 172 -0.30 40.63 -20.77
N GLU A 173 0.22 41.05 -21.91
CA GLU A 173 1.60 40.75 -22.33
C GLU A 173 2.54 41.78 -21.71
N ARG A 174 3.67 41.31 -21.15
CA ARG A 174 4.80 42.06 -20.54
C ARG A 174 4.57 43.53 -20.17
N SER A 175 4.59 43.81 -18.85
CA SER A 175 4.89 45.09 -18.20
C SER A 175 4.12 46.32 -18.72
N ILE A 176 2.98 46.57 -18.09
CA ILE A 176 2.15 47.79 -18.18
C ILE A 176 1.28 47.88 -19.45
N ALA A 177 0.47 46.84 -19.69
CA ALA A 177 -0.75 46.99 -20.47
C ALA A 177 -1.89 47.49 -19.56
N ASP A 178 -2.58 48.52 -20.02
CA ASP A 178 -3.56 49.30 -19.27
C ASP A 178 -4.80 48.49 -18.85
N GLU A 179 -5.16 48.55 -17.56
CA GLU A 179 -6.30 47.82 -17.00
C GLU A 179 -7.59 48.08 -17.79
N ALA A 180 -7.79 49.32 -18.25
CA ALA A 180 -8.97 49.72 -19.00
C ALA A 180 -9.09 48.97 -20.33
N LEU A 181 -7.96 48.70 -21.02
CA LEU A 181 -7.97 48.03 -22.32
C LEU A 181 -8.38 46.56 -22.20
N THR A 182 -7.95 45.90 -21.12
CA THR A 182 -8.23 44.47 -20.90
C THR A 182 -9.58 44.21 -20.23
N PHE A 183 -10.20 45.23 -19.64
CA PHE A 183 -11.40 45.07 -18.83
C PHE A 183 -12.59 44.41 -19.55
N PRO A 184 -13.02 44.84 -20.76
CA PRO A 184 -14.13 44.19 -21.45
C PRO A 184 -13.88 42.69 -21.71
N ASN A 185 -12.69 42.34 -22.18
CA ASN A 185 -12.31 40.95 -22.45
C ASN A 185 -12.22 40.13 -21.15
N ALA A 186 -11.69 40.70 -20.07
CA ALA A 186 -11.66 40.03 -18.77
C ALA A 186 -13.06 39.67 -18.28
N ILE A 187 -14.02 40.59 -18.40
CA ILE A 187 -15.41 40.33 -18.00
C ILE A 187 -16.07 39.31 -18.94
N ALA A 188 -15.80 39.37 -20.24
CA ALA A 188 -16.30 38.38 -21.20
C ALA A 188 -15.80 36.96 -20.87
N VAL A 189 -14.49 36.81 -20.60
CA VAL A 189 -13.88 35.54 -20.15
C VAL A 189 -14.54 35.04 -18.88
N ILE A 190 -14.57 35.86 -17.82
CA ILE A 190 -15.13 35.46 -16.51
C ILE A 190 -16.60 35.04 -16.67
N ARG A 191 -17.38 35.78 -17.46
CA ARG A 191 -18.79 35.44 -17.72
C ARG A 191 -18.93 34.07 -18.40
N ALA A 192 -18.07 33.77 -19.37
CA ALA A 192 -18.09 32.51 -20.11
C ALA A 192 -17.69 31.33 -19.22
N ILE A 193 -16.53 31.43 -18.55
CA ILE A 193 -15.96 30.32 -17.78
C ILE A 193 -16.75 30.05 -16.48
N THR A 194 -17.49 31.03 -15.95
CA THR A 194 -18.32 30.80 -14.75
C THR A 194 -19.77 30.45 -15.10
N ALA A 195 -20.10 30.29 -16.39
CA ALA A 195 -21.46 29.95 -16.81
C ALA A 195 -21.85 28.55 -16.31
N PRO A 196 -23.11 28.31 -15.89
CA PRO A 196 -23.56 26.99 -15.47
C PRO A 196 -23.38 25.88 -16.53
N SER A 197 -23.53 26.23 -17.81
CA SER A 197 -23.29 25.32 -18.93
C SER A 197 -21.81 24.95 -19.07
N PHE A 198 -20.93 25.94 -19.04
CA PHE A 198 -19.47 25.73 -19.08
C PHE A 198 -19.02 24.89 -17.89
N THR A 199 -19.33 25.34 -16.67
CA THR A 199 -18.85 24.68 -15.43
C THR A 199 -19.33 23.23 -15.33
N ARG A 200 -20.55 22.92 -15.81
CA ARG A 200 -21.04 21.53 -15.88
C ARG A 200 -20.18 20.64 -16.78
N ARG A 201 -19.76 21.15 -17.95
CA ARG A 201 -18.88 20.40 -18.88
C ARG A 201 -17.45 20.35 -18.36
N PHE A 202 -16.93 21.48 -17.91
CA PHE A 202 -15.55 21.65 -17.45
C PHE A 202 -15.23 20.75 -16.24
N PHE A 203 -16.11 20.73 -15.23
CA PHE A 203 -15.94 19.90 -14.03
C PHE A 203 -16.58 18.49 -14.15
N SER A 204 -16.95 18.05 -15.35
CA SER A 204 -17.62 16.75 -15.51
C SER A 204 -16.69 15.59 -15.12
N PRO A 205 -17.08 14.70 -14.19
CA PRO A 205 -16.28 13.53 -13.83
C PRO A 205 -16.27 12.45 -14.93
N THR A 206 -17.16 12.55 -15.93
CA THR A 206 -17.28 11.59 -17.03
C THR A 206 -16.33 11.87 -18.18
N LYS A 207 -15.61 12.99 -18.16
CA LYS A 207 -14.72 13.42 -19.24
C LYS A 207 -13.26 13.38 -18.78
N PRO A 208 -12.32 12.96 -19.65
CA PRO A 208 -10.89 13.09 -19.37
C PRO A 208 -10.51 14.55 -19.05
N PHE A 209 -9.49 14.75 -18.21
CA PHE A 209 -9.00 16.10 -17.92
C PHE A 209 -8.52 16.86 -19.17
N ASN A 210 -8.03 16.15 -20.19
CA ASN A 210 -7.64 16.76 -21.47
C ASN A 210 -8.85 17.44 -22.15
N ASP A 211 -9.99 16.76 -22.28
CA ASP A 211 -11.21 17.33 -22.84
C ASP A 211 -11.68 18.58 -22.07
N SER A 212 -11.55 18.58 -20.73
CA SER A 212 -11.89 19.74 -19.91
C SER A 212 -10.96 20.92 -20.18
N PHE A 213 -9.66 20.66 -20.34
CA PHE A 213 -8.68 21.70 -20.65
C PHE A 213 -8.83 22.24 -22.08
N GLU A 214 -9.06 21.37 -23.06
CA GLU A 214 -9.39 21.76 -24.44
C GLU A 214 -10.67 22.62 -24.47
N HIS A 215 -11.71 22.23 -23.73
CA HIS A 215 -12.93 23.04 -23.64
C HIS A 215 -12.68 24.43 -23.05
N LEU A 216 -11.79 24.55 -22.06
CA LEU A 216 -11.36 25.83 -21.51
C LEU A 216 -10.59 26.63 -22.58
N ALA A 217 -9.61 26.03 -23.24
CA ALA A 217 -8.81 26.68 -24.29
C ALA A 217 -9.69 27.19 -25.43
N GLU A 218 -10.57 26.36 -25.99
CA GLU A 218 -11.54 26.73 -27.04
C GLU A 218 -12.41 27.93 -26.62
N THR A 219 -12.89 27.92 -25.38
CA THR A 219 -13.72 29.02 -24.83
C THR A 219 -12.93 30.33 -24.76
N LEU A 220 -11.64 30.25 -24.44
CA LEU A 220 -10.77 31.43 -24.37
C LEU A 220 -10.41 31.94 -25.78
N THR A 221 -10.06 31.05 -26.71
CA THR A 221 -9.77 31.40 -28.12
C THR A 221 -10.94 32.10 -28.80
N ALA A 222 -12.17 31.77 -28.43
CA ALA A 222 -13.36 32.44 -28.96
C ALA A 222 -13.54 33.90 -28.46
N ILE A 223 -12.81 34.32 -27.43
CA ILE A 223 -12.99 35.62 -26.75
C ILE A 223 -11.73 36.48 -26.85
N THR A 224 -10.54 35.89 -26.75
CA THR A 224 -9.26 36.60 -26.67
C THR A 224 -8.51 36.52 -28.00
N SER A 225 -7.39 37.25 -28.09
CA SER A 225 -6.48 37.16 -29.25
C SER A 225 -5.04 37.22 -28.74
N GLY A 226 -4.33 36.08 -28.74
CA GLY A 226 -2.89 36.00 -28.48
C GLY A 226 -2.48 35.72 -27.02
N ALA A 227 -3.42 35.46 -26.12
CA ALA A 227 -3.14 35.20 -24.69
C ALA A 227 -3.76 33.90 -24.16
N GLU A 228 -4.33 33.08 -25.05
CA GLU A 228 -5.18 31.93 -24.73
C GLU A 228 -4.42 30.91 -23.88
N ASP A 229 -3.22 30.51 -24.28
CA ASP A 229 -2.47 29.43 -23.65
C ASP A 229 -2.04 29.77 -22.21
N ARG A 230 -1.54 30.99 -22.01
CA ARG A 230 -1.09 31.47 -20.69
C ARG A 230 -2.28 31.56 -19.74
N LEU A 231 -3.39 32.11 -20.21
CA LEU A 231 -4.62 32.28 -19.44
C LEU A 231 -5.29 30.93 -19.16
N ALA A 232 -5.34 30.03 -20.14
CA ALA A 232 -5.87 28.68 -20.01
C ALA A 232 -5.10 27.91 -18.93
N ARG A 233 -3.75 27.94 -18.99
CA ARG A 233 -2.91 27.31 -17.96
C ARG A 233 -3.15 27.93 -16.58
N ALA A 234 -3.23 29.25 -16.48
CA ALA A 234 -3.46 29.93 -15.19
C ALA A 234 -4.83 29.57 -14.57
N LEU A 235 -5.88 29.57 -15.39
CA LEU A 235 -7.24 29.19 -14.98
C LEU A 235 -7.35 27.70 -14.64
N TRP A 236 -6.65 26.84 -15.37
CA TRP A 236 -6.53 25.42 -15.05
C TRP A 236 -5.92 25.24 -13.66
N LEU A 237 -4.74 25.80 -13.40
CA LEU A 237 -4.10 25.69 -12.08
C LEU A 237 -4.95 26.29 -10.95
N TYR A 238 -5.69 27.37 -11.21
CA TYR A 238 -6.63 27.97 -10.27
C TYR A 238 -7.82 27.05 -9.96
N ALA A 239 -8.40 26.38 -10.96
CA ALA A 239 -9.54 25.48 -10.79
C ALA A 239 -9.21 24.18 -10.03
N ARG A 240 -7.92 23.86 -9.88
CA ARG A 240 -7.45 22.57 -9.33
C ARG A 240 -8.00 22.27 -7.94
N ALA A 241 -8.09 23.26 -7.05
CA ALA A 241 -8.64 23.08 -5.72
C ALA A 241 -10.12 22.70 -5.78
N THR A 242 -10.89 23.37 -6.63
CA THR A 242 -12.30 23.08 -6.84
C THR A 242 -12.53 21.70 -7.46
N PHE A 243 -11.71 21.27 -8.41
CA PHE A 243 -11.73 19.89 -8.92
C PHE A 243 -11.47 18.87 -7.79
N CYS A 244 -10.51 19.15 -6.91
CA CYS A 244 -10.21 18.32 -5.75
C CYS A 244 -11.40 18.24 -4.79
N ASP A 245 -12.05 19.37 -4.48
CA ASP A 245 -13.18 19.41 -3.55
C ASP A 245 -14.42 18.70 -4.11
N ILE A 246 -14.72 18.86 -5.41
CA ILE A 246 -15.78 18.09 -6.09
C ILE A 246 -15.47 16.60 -6.04
N ARG A 247 -14.21 16.21 -6.32
CA ARG A 247 -13.76 14.82 -6.25
C ARG A 247 -13.95 14.23 -4.85
N GLN A 248 -13.54 14.96 -3.82
CA GLN A 248 -13.67 14.53 -2.42
C GLN A 248 -15.14 14.42 -1.99
N ALA A 249 -16.01 15.31 -2.49
CA ALA A 249 -17.45 15.20 -2.26
C ALA A 249 -18.05 13.91 -2.87
N ILE A 250 -17.61 13.54 -4.08
CA ILE A 250 -17.99 12.28 -4.74
C ILE A 250 -17.49 11.07 -3.93
N ILE A 251 -16.20 11.03 -3.61
CA ILE A 251 -15.55 9.89 -2.93
C ILE A 251 -16.14 9.65 -1.53
N CYS A 252 -16.29 10.72 -0.74
CA CYS A 252 -16.77 10.62 0.63
C CYS A 252 -18.31 10.64 0.74
N HIS A 253 -19.04 10.66 -0.39
CA HIS A 253 -20.50 10.79 -0.42
C HIS A 253 -21.06 11.91 0.47
N ARG A 254 -20.41 13.08 0.44
CA ARG A 254 -20.74 14.23 1.31
C ARG A 254 -21.12 15.46 0.49
N PRO A 255 -21.89 16.41 1.05
CA PRO A 255 -22.15 17.68 0.39
C PRO A 255 -20.84 18.39 0.02
N PHE A 256 -20.79 18.95 -1.19
CA PHE A 256 -19.68 19.81 -1.57
C PHE A 256 -19.58 21.01 -0.62
N LYS A 257 -18.35 21.31 -0.23
CA LYS A 257 -17.99 22.48 0.52
C LYS A 257 -16.70 23.04 -0.08
N ALA A 258 -16.76 24.27 -0.55
CA ALA A 258 -15.57 24.99 -0.98
C ALA A 258 -14.64 25.13 0.22
N THR A 259 -13.40 24.68 0.08
CA THR A 259 -12.45 24.69 1.18
C THR A 259 -11.60 25.96 1.18
N TRP A 260 -11.54 26.67 0.05
CA TRP A 260 -10.80 27.92 -0.09
C TRP A 260 -11.76 29.11 -0.25
N SER A 261 -11.44 30.23 0.40
CA SER A 261 -12.25 31.46 0.34
C SER A 261 -12.38 32.04 -1.08
N HIS A 262 -11.51 31.61 -2.00
CA HIS A 262 -11.47 32.05 -3.39
C HIS A 262 -11.42 30.86 -4.36
N ASP A 263 -12.13 29.77 -4.04
CA ASP A 263 -12.31 28.67 -4.98
C ASP A 263 -12.97 29.14 -6.28
N TYR A 264 -12.81 28.34 -7.34
CA TYR A 264 -13.48 28.59 -8.61
C TYR A 264 -15.00 28.69 -8.38
N PRO A 265 -15.66 29.75 -8.85
CA PRO A 265 -17.07 29.95 -8.57
C PRO A 265 -17.91 28.96 -9.38
N VAL A 266 -18.40 27.91 -8.72
CA VAL A 266 -19.31 26.93 -9.32
C VAL A 266 -20.69 27.06 -8.69
N HIS A 267 -21.72 27.15 -9.54
CA HIS A 267 -23.09 27.31 -9.08
C HIS A 267 -23.55 26.09 -8.25
N PRO A 268 -24.24 26.26 -7.10
CA PRO A 268 -24.64 25.14 -6.24
C PRO A 268 -25.44 24.04 -6.95
N SER A 269 -26.29 24.39 -7.92
CA SER A 269 -27.03 23.40 -8.71
C SER A 269 -26.15 22.55 -9.63
N VAL A 270 -25.04 23.11 -10.13
CA VAL A 270 -24.08 22.36 -10.95
C VAL A 270 -23.36 21.36 -10.05
N VAL A 271 -22.84 21.81 -8.91
CA VAL A 271 -22.10 20.92 -8.02
C VAL A 271 -22.97 19.79 -7.48
N ARG A 272 -24.21 20.08 -7.05
CA ARG A 272 -25.16 19.04 -6.64
C ARG A 272 -25.32 17.92 -7.68
N ASN A 273 -25.35 18.27 -8.97
CA ASN A 273 -25.45 17.29 -10.05
C ASN A 273 -24.12 16.54 -10.29
N LEU A 274 -22.98 17.20 -10.12
CA LEU A 274 -21.67 16.56 -10.29
C LEU A 274 -21.39 15.56 -9.17
N THR A 275 -21.79 15.88 -7.94
CA THR A 275 -21.53 15.04 -6.75
C THR A 275 -22.38 13.79 -6.66
N THR A 276 -23.40 13.61 -7.51
CA THR A 276 -24.18 12.36 -7.59
C THR A 276 -23.53 11.30 -8.47
N TYR A 277 -22.37 11.58 -9.06
CA TYR A 277 -21.66 10.61 -9.88
C TYR A 277 -21.20 9.41 -9.05
N THR A 278 -21.45 8.19 -9.56
CA THR A 278 -21.11 6.92 -8.89
C THR A 278 -20.12 6.06 -9.67
N GLY A 279 -19.66 6.54 -10.84
CA GLY A 279 -18.70 5.81 -11.66
C GLY A 279 -17.26 5.95 -11.18
N THR A 280 -16.34 5.27 -11.86
CA THR A 280 -14.90 5.37 -11.57
C THR A 280 -14.38 6.75 -11.94
N LEU A 281 -13.63 7.36 -11.02
CA LEU A 281 -12.98 8.65 -11.25
C LEU A 281 -11.55 8.44 -11.75
N GLN A 282 -11.16 9.17 -12.80
CA GLN A 282 -9.79 9.16 -13.32
C GLN A 282 -8.75 9.54 -12.23
N PRO A 283 -7.50 9.07 -12.29
CA PRO A 283 -6.46 9.46 -11.32
C PRO A 283 -6.23 10.97 -11.28
N PHE A 284 -6.25 11.57 -10.09
CA PHE A 284 -6.05 13.03 -9.97
C PHE A 284 -4.63 13.50 -10.37
N ALA A 285 -3.67 12.58 -10.39
CA ALA A 285 -2.31 12.84 -10.88
C ALA A 285 -2.30 13.22 -12.37
N ASP A 286 -3.29 12.80 -13.15
CA ASP A 286 -3.39 13.12 -14.57
C ASP A 286 -3.77 14.58 -14.82
N TYR A 287 -4.37 15.25 -13.83
CA TYR A 287 -4.76 16.66 -13.93
C TYR A 287 -3.60 17.59 -14.31
N LEU A 288 -2.45 17.41 -13.66
CA LEU A 288 -1.28 18.24 -13.89
C LEU A 288 -0.46 17.79 -15.11
N LYS A 289 -0.63 16.54 -15.56
CA LYS A 289 0.01 16.05 -16.78
C LYS A 289 -0.47 16.81 -18.01
N VAL A 290 -1.73 17.27 -18.00
CA VAL A 290 -2.32 18.06 -19.10
C VAL A 290 -1.47 19.28 -19.47
N THR A 291 -0.93 19.99 -18.47
CA THR A 291 -0.12 21.19 -18.68
C THR A 291 1.37 21.00 -18.36
N GLY A 292 1.81 19.76 -18.08
CA GLY A 292 3.19 19.47 -17.66
C GLY A 292 3.57 20.09 -16.31
N ASP A 293 2.59 20.39 -15.45
CA ASP A 293 2.77 21.09 -14.20
C ASP A 293 3.05 20.17 -13.01
N THR A 294 3.43 20.77 -11.89
CA THR A 294 3.66 20.10 -10.61
C THR A 294 2.83 20.75 -9.51
N PRO A 295 2.61 20.08 -8.37
CA PRO A 295 1.99 20.72 -7.22
C PRO A 295 2.69 22.04 -6.82
N GLN A 296 4.02 22.11 -6.97
CA GLN A 296 4.84 23.28 -6.71
C GLN A 296 4.51 24.45 -7.66
N THR A 297 4.42 24.19 -8.96
CA THR A 297 4.09 25.24 -9.95
C THR A 297 2.66 25.73 -9.80
N THR A 298 1.75 24.89 -9.27
CA THR A 298 0.38 25.29 -8.92
C THR A 298 0.38 26.37 -7.84
N VAL A 299 1.13 26.17 -6.74
CA VAL A 299 1.23 27.16 -5.66
C VAL A 299 1.75 28.48 -6.21
N ALA A 300 2.81 28.46 -7.01
CA ALA A 300 3.37 29.68 -7.62
C ALA A 300 2.41 30.41 -8.57
N ALA A 301 1.50 29.69 -9.25
CA ALA A 301 0.53 30.28 -10.17
C ALA A 301 -0.66 30.92 -9.45
N VAL A 302 -1.02 30.38 -8.28
CA VAL A 302 -2.24 30.71 -7.55
C VAL A 302 -1.98 31.59 -6.31
N ASP A 303 -0.74 31.65 -5.81
CA ASP A 303 -0.34 32.41 -4.62
C ASP A 303 -0.68 33.91 -4.71
N HIS A 304 -1.51 34.37 -3.77
CA HIS A 304 -2.02 35.75 -3.64
C HIS A 304 -0.87 36.77 -3.51
N GLN A 305 0.21 36.40 -2.81
CA GLN A 305 1.32 37.30 -2.49
C GLN A 305 2.23 37.61 -3.70
N ARG A 306 2.12 36.83 -4.79
CA ARG A 306 2.83 37.09 -6.06
C ARG A 306 1.92 37.69 -7.13
N ILE A 307 0.63 37.85 -6.84
CA ILE A 307 -0.37 38.39 -7.77
C ILE A 307 -0.48 39.92 -7.64
N ILE A 308 -0.24 40.47 -6.45
CA ILE A 308 0.09 41.88 -6.24
C ILE A 308 1.60 42.05 -6.40
N GLU A 309 2.05 43.16 -6.97
CA GLU A 309 3.39 43.42 -7.51
C GLU A 309 4.60 42.87 -6.72
N PRO A 310 5.71 42.51 -7.41
CA PRO A 310 6.90 41.88 -6.80
C PRO A 310 7.65 42.73 -5.76
N GLU A 311 7.28 43.99 -5.55
CA GLU A 311 7.95 44.93 -4.65
C GLU A 311 7.42 44.91 -3.20
N ILE A 312 6.23 44.35 -2.96
CA ILE A 312 5.66 44.27 -1.60
C ILE A 312 6.12 42.96 -0.93
N ARG A 313 7.35 42.98 -0.38
CA ARG A 313 7.85 41.90 0.49
C ARG A 313 7.13 41.94 1.83
N LEU A 314 6.04 41.19 1.98
CA LEU A 314 5.42 40.96 3.29
C LEU A 314 6.28 40.03 4.15
N SER A 315 6.45 40.37 5.43
CA SER A 315 7.12 39.53 6.44
C SER A 315 6.16 38.44 6.93
N VAL A 316 6.01 37.36 6.16
CA VAL A 316 5.01 36.33 6.44
C VAL A 316 5.67 35.09 7.04
N ARG A 317 5.84 35.06 8.36
CA ARG A 317 6.35 33.86 9.06
C ARG A 317 5.26 32.85 9.45
N ASP A 318 3.98 33.26 9.53
CA ASP A 318 2.94 32.47 10.20
C ASP A 318 1.64 32.21 9.42
N GLN A 319 1.53 32.56 8.13
CA GLN A 319 0.30 32.22 7.36
C GLN A 319 0.28 30.75 6.91
N GLU A 320 -0.88 30.11 7.05
CA GLU A 320 -1.20 28.82 6.45
C GLU A 320 -1.37 28.95 4.93
N ILE A 321 -0.62 28.13 4.19
CA ILE A 321 -0.78 27.90 2.77
C ILE A 321 -1.55 26.60 2.59
N ALA A 322 -2.65 26.66 1.84
CA ALA A 322 -3.37 25.48 1.38
C ALA A 322 -2.79 25.00 0.02
N SER A 323 -2.62 23.69 -0.14
CA SER A 323 -2.15 23.08 -1.38
C SER A 323 -2.80 21.71 -1.58
N VAL A 324 -2.72 21.18 -2.79
CA VAL A 324 -3.28 19.87 -3.16
C VAL A 324 -2.16 18.97 -3.68
N CYS A 325 -1.99 17.77 -3.12
CA CYS A 325 -0.95 16.85 -3.57
C CYS A 325 -1.29 16.22 -4.93
N SER A 326 -0.37 15.48 -5.55
CA SER A 326 -0.61 14.85 -6.87
C SER A 326 -1.80 13.88 -6.86
N ASN A 327 -2.11 13.25 -5.72
CA ASN A 327 -3.24 12.32 -5.61
C ASN A 327 -4.57 12.99 -5.28
N GLY A 328 -4.63 14.33 -5.14
CA GLY A 328 -5.86 15.04 -4.85
C GLY A 328 -6.24 15.05 -3.37
N HIS A 329 -5.23 15.20 -2.50
CA HIS A 329 -5.45 15.44 -1.08
C HIS A 329 -5.11 16.87 -0.72
N LEU A 330 -6.03 17.53 -0.02
CA LEU A 330 -5.81 18.85 0.54
C LEU A 330 -4.79 18.78 1.68
N MET A 331 -3.87 19.74 1.69
CA MET A 331 -2.80 19.89 2.68
C MET A 331 -2.76 21.36 3.13
N ARG A 332 -2.52 21.58 4.42
CA ARG A 332 -2.27 22.91 5.00
C ARG A 332 -0.90 22.90 5.65
N TYR A 333 -0.11 23.94 5.41
CA TYR A 333 1.23 24.09 6.00
C TYR A 333 1.58 25.57 6.18
N THR A 334 2.50 25.89 7.09
CA THR A 334 2.88 27.29 7.34
C THR A 334 4.05 27.72 6.46
N TYR A 335 4.11 28.99 6.08
CA TYR A 335 5.19 29.56 5.24
C TYR A 335 6.60 29.31 5.82
N ALA A 336 6.75 29.23 7.15
CA ALA A 336 8.01 28.89 7.82
C ALA A 336 8.58 27.51 7.42
N THR A 337 7.71 26.57 7.03
CA THR A 337 8.13 25.22 6.57
C THR A 337 8.71 25.21 5.15
N GLU A 338 8.43 26.22 4.31
CA GLU A 338 9.10 26.36 3.01
C GLU A 338 10.53 26.91 3.12
N ARG A 339 10.80 27.77 4.12
CA ARG A 339 12.13 28.40 4.28
C ARG A 339 13.14 27.57 5.06
N LYS A 340 12.70 26.74 6.01
CA LYS A 340 13.60 25.90 6.82
C LYS A 340 13.84 24.54 6.15
N GLY A 341 14.85 24.48 5.28
CA GLY A 341 15.65 23.27 5.09
C GLY A 341 15.18 22.21 4.07
N THR A 342 14.13 22.46 3.30
CA THR A 342 13.68 21.50 2.27
C THR A 342 13.99 22.01 0.87
N ASN A 343 15.26 22.05 0.40
CA ASN A 343 15.71 22.34 -0.99
C ASN A 343 14.60 22.46 -2.10
N GLY A 344 13.73 23.47 -2.05
CA GLY A 344 12.54 23.58 -2.91
C GLY A 344 11.51 22.41 -2.90
N LYS A 345 11.51 21.47 -1.95
CA LYS A 345 10.58 20.32 -1.92
C LYS A 345 9.31 20.63 -1.11
N MET A 346 8.14 20.35 -1.69
CA MET A 346 6.85 20.47 -1.01
C MET A 346 6.76 19.58 0.24
N PRO A 347 6.01 20.00 1.26
CA PRO A 347 5.73 19.16 2.42
C PRO A 347 5.05 17.84 2.03
N THR A 348 5.39 16.78 2.78
CA THR A 348 4.91 15.43 2.50
C THR A 348 3.42 15.31 2.80
N CYS A 349 2.65 14.73 1.87
CA CYS A 349 1.22 14.50 2.08
C CYS A 349 0.95 13.45 3.16
N GLN A 350 0.37 13.89 4.28
CA GLN A 350 0.09 13.06 5.44
C GLN A 350 -0.98 11.99 5.16
N ILE A 351 -1.93 12.29 4.26
CA ILE A 351 -2.96 11.33 3.82
C ILE A 351 -2.34 10.26 2.92
N CYS A 352 -1.52 10.62 1.92
CA CYS A 352 -0.81 9.64 1.08
C CYS A 352 0.13 8.74 1.88
N ARG A 353 0.75 9.27 2.94
CA ARG A 353 1.59 8.49 3.85
C ARG A 353 0.78 7.59 4.79
N GLY A 354 -0.52 7.84 4.93
CA GLY A 354 -1.40 7.12 5.85
C GLY A 354 -1.21 7.54 7.30
N TRP A 355 -0.70 8.75 7.56
CA TRP A 355 -0.62 9.36 8.89
C TRP A 355 -1.98 9.94 9.33
N ILE A 356 -2.76 10.44 8.38
CA ILE A 356 -4.16 10.82 8.56
C ILE A 356 -5.01 9.85 7.75
N VAL A 357 -6.00 9.24 8.39
CA VAL A 357 -6.94 8.30 7.75
C VAL A 357 -8.24 9.02 7.42
N ILE A 358 -8.72 8.87 6.19
CA ILE A 358 -9.99 9.38 5.71
C ILE A 358 -10.75 8.21 5.09
N ALA A 359 -11.94 7.94 5.63
CA ALA A 359 -12.85 6.92 5.12
C ALA A 359 -13.22 7.19 3.65
N GLY A 360 -13.20 6.15 2.83
CA GLY A 360 -13.41 6.23 1.38
C GLY A 360 -12.16 6.59 0.58
N VAL A 361 -11.03 6.90 1.24
CA VAL A 361 -9.83 7.44 0.57
C VAL A 361 -8.62 6.55 0.77
N ASN A 362 -8.19 6.34 2.02
CA ASN A 362 -6.94 5.63 2.34
C ASN A 362 -7.07 4.70 3.55
N ASP A 363 -8.30 4.45 3.98
CA ASP A 363 -8.62 3.45 4.99
C ASP A 363 -8.60 2.03 4.41
N ILE A 364 -8.45 1.03 5.27
CA ILE A 364 -8.35 -0.38 4.87
C ILE A 364 -9.62 -0.88 4.19
N ALA A 365 -10.81 -0.40 4.58
CA ALA A 365 -12.05 -0.82 3.92
C ALA A 365 -12.09 -0.39 2.44
N THR A 366 -11.46 0.74 2.12
CA THR A 366 -11.30 1.23 0.75
C THR A 366 -10.16 0.55 0.00
N THR A 367 -8.98 0.43 0.62
CA THR A 367 -7.78 -0.04 -0.11
C THR A 367 -7.65 -1.56 -0.17
N ASP A 368 -8.15 -2.27 0.83
CA ASP A 368 -7.99 -3.72 1.00
C ASP A 368 -9.29 -4.35 1.53
N PRO A 369 -10.41 -4.31 0.78
CA PRO A 369 -11.74 -4.69 1.27
C PRO A 369 -11.84 -6.15 1.74
N GLU A 370 -11.09 -7.08 1.14
CA GLU A 370 -11.04 -8.47 1.58
C GLU A 370 -10.37 -8.62 2.95
N ILE A 371 -9.29 -7.85 3.19
CA ILE A 371 -8.58 -7.83 4.48
C ILE A 371 -9.38 -7.08 5.53
N ALA A 372 -10.14 -6.05 5.15
CA ALA A 372 -11.03 -5.31 6.03
C ALA A 372 -12.05 -6.22 6.75
N ALA A 373 -12.54 -7.26 6.05
CA ALA A 373 -13.48 -8.23 6.61
C ALA A 373 -12.85 -9.14 7.69
N GLU A 374 -11.52 -9.27 7.73
CA GLU A 374 -10.81 -10.04 8.75
C GLU A 374 -10.64 -9.27 10.07
N LEU A 375 -10.78 -7.94 10.08
CA LEU A 375 -10.61 -7.16 11.29
C LEU A 375 -11.78 -7.41 12.27
N ASP A 376 -11.50 -7.67 13.54
CA ASP A 376 -12.54 -7.83 14.56
C ASP A 376 -12.87 -6.49 15.26
N PRO A 377 -14.04 -5.87 15.01
CA PRO A 377 -14.35 -4.58 15.64
C PRO A 377 -14.59 -4.68 17.14
N HIS A 378 -15.14 -5.80 17.63
CA HIS A 378 -15.48 -5.99 19.04
C HIS A 378 -14.21 -6.10 19.89
N LEU A 379 -13.25 -6.92 19.47
CA LEU A 379 -11.96 -7.07 20.16
C LEU A 379 -11.03 -5.85 19.98
N ASN A 380 -11.33 -4.95 19.04
CA ASN A 380 -10.62 -3.68 18.84
C ASN A 380 -11.40 -2.46 19.35
N GLY A 381 -12.33 -2.64 20.30
CA GLY A 381 -13.00 -1.51 20.97
C GLY A 381 -13.90 -0.66 20.07
N GLY A 382 -14.52 -1.27 19.05
CA GLY A 382 -15.40 -0.62 18.08
C GLY A 382 -14.68 -0.05 16.85
N LEU A 383 -13.35 -0.15 16.77
CA LEU A 383 -12.61 0.31 15.60
C LEU A 383 -12.89 -0.58 14.38
N THR A 384 -13.54 0.00 13.38
CA THR A 384 -13.72 -0.61 12.04
C THR A 384 -12.53 -0.31 11.12
N ALA A 385 -12.44 -1.03 10.00
CA ALA A 385 -11.41 -0.85 8.98
C ALA A 385 -11.41 0.55 8.32
N GLN A 386 -12.50 1.32 8.47
CA GLN A 386 -12.60 2.71 7.99
C GLN A 386 -11.78 3.70 8.81
N HIS A 387 -11.35 3.32 10.02
CA HIS A 387 -10.56 4.18 10.91
C HIS A 387 -9.05 3.92 10.82
N ILE A 388 -8.63 2.91 10.07
CA ILE A 388 -7.26 2.40 10.08
C ILE A 388 -6.65 2.53 8.69
N SER A 389 -5.41 3.01 8.62
CA SER A 389 -4.63 3.03 7.37
C SER A 389 -3.93 1.69 7.16
N ALA A 390 -3.90 1.21 5.91
CA ALA A 390 -3.21 -0.02 5.52
C ALA A 390 -1.71 -0.02 5.86
N ASN A 391 -1.09 1.14 6.09
CA ASN A 391 0.31 1.28 6.48
C ASN A 391 0.54 1.30 7.99
N SER A 392 -0.52 1.22 8.80
CA SER A 392 -0.39 1.32 10.25
C SER A 392 0.48 0.21 10.81
N LYS A 393 1.44 0.60 11.66
CA LYS A 393 2.31 -0.31 12.42
C LYS A 393 1.69 -0.71 13.76
N GLN A 394 0.50 -0.19 14.08
CA GLN A 394 -0.22 -0.57 15.28
C GLN A 394 -0.79 -1.98 15.12
N THR A 395 -0.79 -2.74 16.22
CA THR A 395 -1.34 -4.09 16.30
C THR A 395 -2.84 -4.03 16.54
N TYR A 396 -3.59 -4.82 15.79
CA TYR A 396 -5.03 -5.03 15.92
C TYR A 396 -5.32 -6.53 15.99
N ILE A 397 -6.52 -6.89 16.46
CA ILE A 397 -7.01 -8.27 16.45
C ILE A 397 -7.73 -8.57 15.14
N TRP A 398 -7.31 -9.63 14.49
CA TRP A 398 -7.85 -10.14 13.22
C TRP A 398 -8.41 -11.54 13.42
N ARG A 399 -9.33 -11.95 12.56
CA ARG A 399 -9.89 -13.29 12.50
C ARG A 399 -9.53 -13.94 11.19
N CYS A 400 -8.95 -15.15 11.27
CA CYS A 400 -8.58 -15.84 10.05
C CYS A 400 -9.84 -16.31 9.30
N PRO A 401 -9.92 -16.14 7.97
CA PRO A 401 -11.12 -16.50 7.22
C PRO A 401 -11.41 -18.02 7.26
N ALA A 402 -10.39 -18.86 7.44
CA ALA A 402 -10.53 -20.31 7.39
C ALA A 402 -11.09 -20.95 8.67
N LYS A 403 -10.70 -20.46 9.85
CA LYS A 403 -11.04 -21.06 11.16
C LYS A 403 -11.50 -20.05 12.21
N ASN A 404 -11.63 -18.78 11.83
CA ASN A 404 -12.10 -17.68 12.68
C ASN A 404 -11.29 -17.43 13.97
N HIS A 405 -10.04 -17.91 14.02
CA HIS A 405 -9.16 -17.73 15.17
C HIS A 405 -8.82 -16.25 15.35
N PRO A 406 -8.98 -15.67 16.56
CA PRO A 406 -8.52 -14.32 16.84
C PRO A 406 -6.98 -14.31 16.99
N TYR A 407 -6.32 -13.37 16.35
CA TYR A 407 -4.87 -13.19 16.51
C TYR A 407 -4.42 -11.73 16.36
N PRO A 408 -3.39 -11.31 17.11
CA PRO A 408 -2.79 -10.00 16.97
C PRO A 408 -1.89 -9.93 15.72
N ALA A 409 -2.07 -8.90 14.91
CA ALA A 409 -1.13 -8.55 13.83
C ALA A 409 -1.19 -7.04 13.54
N THR A 410 -0.12 -6.48 13.00
CA THR A 410 -0.15 -5.08 12.52
C THR A 410 -0.96 -4.98 11.23
N ALA A 411 -1.61 -3.84 11.00
CA ALA A 411 -2.34 -3.59 9.75
C ALA A 411 -1.44 -3.77 8.52
N SER A 412 -0.23 -3.21 8.55
CA SER A 412 0.74 -3.35 7.46
C SER A 412 1.13 -4.80 7.16
N ASN A 413 1.18 -5.67 8.17
CA ASN A 413 1.51 -7.08 7.97
C ASN A 413 0.33 -7.87 7.39
N ARG A 414 -0.91 -7.44 7.63
CA ARG A 414 -2.09 -8.07 7.04
C ARG A 414 -2.36 -7.62 5.61
N THR A 415 -2.24 -6.34 5.34
CA THR A 415 -2.47 -5.78 3.99
C THR A 415 -1.29 -6.06 3.07
N LYS A 416 -0.10 -5.52 3.37
CA LYS A 416 1.06 -5.57 2.46
C LYS A 416 1.79 -6.90 2.44
N ALA A 417 2.04 -7.49 3.62
CA ALA A 417 2.79 -8.74 3.72
C ALA A 417 1.90 -9.98 3.62
N ASN A 418 0.58 -9.80 3.63
CA ASN A 418 -0.43 -10.87 3.67
C ASN A 418 -0.08 -12.03 4.61
N SER A 419 0.38 -11.70 5.81
CA SER A 419 0.82 -12.67 6.82
C SER A 419 -0.30 -13.66 7.19
N LYS A 420 -0.03 -14.96 7.09
CA LYS A 420 -1.01 -16.00 7.43
C LYS A 420 -1.26 -16.06 8.94
N CYS A 421 -2.41 -16.59 9.32
CA CYS A 421 -2.80 -16.74 10.73
C CYS A 421 -1.74 -17.51 11.54
N PRO A 422 -1.11 -16.88 12.55
CA PRO A 422 -0.06 -17.51 13.34
C PRO A 422 -0.58 -18.64 14.24
N VAL A 423 -1.87 -18.62 14.59
CA VAL A 423 -2.54 -19.70 15.34
C VAL A 423 -2.65 -20.95 14.46
N CYS A 424 -3.12 -20.81 13.21
CA CYS A 424 -3.17 -21.94 12.27
C CYS A 424 -1.79 -22.53 11.96
N LEU A 425 -0.73 -21.72 12.03
CA LEU A 425 0.66 -22.14 11.82
C LEU A 425 1.35 -22.63 13.11
N ASN A 426 0.66 -22.68 14.25
CA ASN A 426 1.22 -23.00 15.56
C ASN A 426 2.44 -22.12 15.96
N ARG A 427 2.51 -20.89 15.45
CA ARG A 427 3.49 -19.88 15.84
C ARG A 427 3.02 -19.04 17.03
N LEU A 428 1.70 -18.94 17.21
CA LEU A 428 1.06 -18.37 18.39
C LEU A 428 0.17 -19.46 18.99
N ILE A 429 0.38 -19.77 20.27
CA ILE A 429 -0.41 -20.78 20.98
C ILE A 429 -1.50 -20.05 21.77
N VAL A 430 -2.74 -20.46 21.55
CA VAL A 430 -3.92 -19.94 22.23
C VAL A 430 -4.60 -21.10 22.93
N ALA A 431 -4.67 -21.02 24.26
CA ALA A 431 -5.32 -22.02 25.09
C ALA A 431 -6.80 -22.19 24.68
N GLY A 432 -7.25 -23.45 24.60
CA GLY A 432 -8.58 -23.83 24.12
C GLY A 432 -8.72 -23.89 22.59
N ILE A 433 -7.67 -23.61 21.82
CA ILE A 433 -7.72 -23.62 20.35
C ILE A 433 -6.68 -24.58 19.75
N ASN A 434 -5.39 -24.29 19.94
CA ASN A 434 -4.30 -25.03 19.29
C ASN A 434 -3.18 -25.44 20.25
N ASP A 435 -3.45 -25.35 21.56
CA ASP A 435 -2.55 -25.86 22.57
C ASP A 435 -2.59 -27.39 22.68
N LEU A 436 -1.58 -27.96 23.34
CA LEU A 436 -1.38 -29.39 23.46
C LEU A 436 -2.46 -30.03 24.34
N ALA A 437 -2.91 -29.36 25.41
CA ALA A 437 -3.97 -29.90 26.27
C ALA A 437 -5.29 -30.04 25.50
N THR A 438 -5.60 -29.08 24.63
CA THR A 438 -6.82 -29.10 23.81
C THR A 438 -6.71 -30.11 22.67
N THR A 439 -5.58 -30.16 21.98
CA THR A 439 -5.44 -30.96 20.74
C THR A 439 -4.99 -32.41 20.98
N HIS A 440 -4.24 -32.67 22.04
CA HIS A 440 -3.66 -33.99 22.38
C HIS A 440 -3.71 -34.21 23.91
N PRO A 441 -4.92 -34.28 24.52
CA PRO A 441 -5.09 -34.41 25.96
C PRO A 441 -4.40 -35.66 26.52
N GLU A 442 -4.31 -36.74 25.75
CA GLU A 442 -3.61 -37.97 26.12
C GLU A 442 -2.10 -37.78 26.28
N VAL A 443 -1.48 -36.93 25.45
CA VAL A 443 -0.05 -36.60 25.58
C VAL A 443 0.17 -35.62 26.73
N ALA A 444 -0.73 -34.66 26.92
CA ALA A 444 -0.68 -33.72 28.04
C ALA A 444 -0.80 -34.44 29.39
N ALA A 445 -1.61 -35.50 29.47
CA ALA A 445 -1.77 -36.31 30.68
C ALA A 445 -0.51 -37.10 31.07
N GLU A 446 0.39 -37.37 30.11
CA GLU A 446 1.66 -38.06 30.37
C GLU A 446 2.78 -37.13 30.83
N PHE A 447 2.55 -35.83 30.99
CA PHE A 447 3.59 -34.93 31.51
C PHE A 447 3.99 -35.37 32.92
N HIS A 448 5.29 -35.54 33.14
CA HIS A 448 5.76 -35.87 34.49
C HIS A 448 5.41 -34.72 35.46
N PRO A 449 4.94 -34.99 36.69
CA PRO A 449 4.51 -33.93 37.62
C PRO A 449 5.52 -32.82 37.86
N SER A 450 6.82 -33.12 37.81
CA SER A 450 7.89 -32.13 37.93
C SER A 450 7.88 -31.09 36.80
N GLU A 451 7.46 -31.45 35.58
CA GLU A 451 7.44 -30.54 34.42
C GLU A 451 6.25 -29.57 34.44
N LEU A 452 5.14 -29.94 35.09
CA LEU A 452 3.94 -29.09 35.18
C LEU A 452 4.21 -27.80 35.97
N SER A 453 5.21 -27.79 36.85
CA SER A 453 5.66 -26.58 37.55
C SER A 453 6.48 -25.63 36.64
N ARG A 454 7.06 -26.17 35.57
CA ARG A 454 7.97 -25.45 34.65
C ARG A 454 7.26 -24.99 33.38
N THR A 455 6.35 -25.79 32.85
CA THR A 455 5.63 -25.51 31.61
C THR A 455 4.23 -26.11 31.64
N SER A 456 3.26 -25.36 31.11
CA SER A 456 1.88 -25.83 31.01
C SER A 456 1.62 -26.39 29.61
N PRO A 457 0.96 -27.56 29.48
CA PRO A 457 0.46 -28.06 28.19
C PRO A 457 -0.43 -27.05 27.44
N THR A 458 -1.07 -26.10 28.15
CA THR A 458 -1.88 -25.04 27.54
C THR A 458 -1.08 -23.96 26.80
N ASN A 459 0.25 -23.96 26.95
CA ASN A 459 1.15 -22.98 26.31
C ASN A 459 2.03 -23.61 25.22
N LEU A 460 1.86 -24.90 24.94
CA LEU A 460 2.66 -25.66 23.98
C LEU A 460 1.77 -26.17 22.85
N SER A 461 2.32 -26.45 21.68
CA SER A 461 1.60 -27.18 20.61
C SER A 461 2.16 -28.58 20.41
N SER A 462 1.42 -29.39 19.67
CA SER A 462 1.83 -30.73 19.23
C SER A 462 3.12 -30.78 18.40
N ASN A 463 3.57 -29.64 17.86
CA ASN A 463 4.81 -29.52 17.10
C ASN A 463 5.98 -28.98 17.94
N SER A 464 5.83 -28.85 19.25
CA SER A 464 6.88 -28.31 20.12
C SER A 464 8.13 -29.21 20.12
N GLU A 465 9.30 -28.60 19.90
CA GLU A 465 10.60 -29.27 20.04
C GLU A 465 11.10 -29.32 21.49
N MET A 466 10.31 -28.82 22.44
CA MET A 466 10.65 -28.83 23.86
C MET A 466 10.84 -30.28 24.34
N LEU A 467 12.00 -30.53 24.92
CA LEU A 467 12.40 -31.81 25.50
C LEU A 467 12.02 -31.84 26.98
N ILE A 468 11.07 -32.71 27.34
CA ILE A 468 10.53 -32.85 28.70
C ILE A 468 10.55 -34.32 29.14
N ASP A 469 10.38 -34.53 30.43
CA ASP A 469 10.17 -35.86 31.01
C ASP A 469 8.66 -36.22 30.99
N PHE A 470 8.36 -37.43 30.52
CA PHE A 470 7.04 -38.03 30.50
C PHE A 470 6.94 -39.16 31.52
N LEU A 471 5.76 -39.36 32.09
CA LEU A 471 5.37 -40.48 32.96
C LEU A 471 4.24 -41.25 32.28
N CYS A 472 4.52 -42.47 31.82
CA CYS A 472 3.47 -43.29 31.21
C CYS A 472 2.56 -43.95 32.26
N ALA A 473 1.42 -44.50 31.83
CA ALA A 473 0.48 -45.21 32.70
C ALA A 473 1.07 -46.44 33.42
N ASN A 474 2.16 -47.02 32.92
CA ASN A 474 2.91 -48.10 33.57
C ASN A 474 4.05 -47.58 34.47
N GLU A 475 3.99 -46.30 34.87
CA GLU A 475 4.93 -45.63 35.78
C GLU A 475 6.40 -45.54 35.30
N HIS A 476 6.68 -45.85 34.04
CA HIS A 476 8.00 -45.59 33.46
C HIS A 476 8.18 -44.10 33.14
N THR A 477 9.29 -43.53 33.60
CA THR A 477 9.73 -42.17 33.24
C THR A 477 10.65 -42.22 32.04
N TYR A 478 10.41 -41.37 31.04
CA TYR A 478 11.24 -41.29 29.84
C TYR A 478 11.27 -39.87 29.27
N ARG A 479 12.39 -39.52 28.65
CA ARG A 479 12.63 -38.18 28.11
C ARG A 479 12.43 -38.14 26.61
N ALA A 480 11.58 -37.24 26.12
CA ALA A 480 11.27 -37.11 24.70
C ALA A 480 10.88 -35.67 24.34
N ARG A 481 11.03 -35.30 23.06
CA ARG A 481 10.46 -34.05 22.57
C ARG A 481 8.96 -34.23 22.39
N ILE A 482 8.18 -33.18 22.63
CA ILE A 482 6.71 -33.25 22.49
C ILE A 482 6.31 -33.70 21.08
N TYR A 483 6.90 -33.13 20.03
CA TYR A 483 6.56 -33.54 18.66
C TYR A 483 6.92 -35.00 18.37
N ASP A 484 8.04 -35.50 18.91
CA ASP A 484 8.44 -36.90 18.75
C ASP A 484 7.45 -37.81 19.48
N ARG A 485 7.05 -37.44 20.71
CA ARG A 485 6.06 -38.19 21.50
C ARG A 485 4.69 -38.22 20.82
N VAL A 486 4.23 -37.12 20.23
CA VAL A 486 2.97 -37.07 19.48
C VAL A 486 3.00 -38.01 18.27
N ARG A 487 4.16 -38.16 17.60
CA ARG A 487 4.29 -38.99 16.38
C ARG A 487 4.65 -40.46 16.64
N ALA A 488 5.32 -40.76 17.76
CA ALA A 488 5.86 -42.09 18.07
C ALA A 488 4.95 -42.90 19.01
N ALA A 489 5.25 -44.21 19.13
CA ALA A 489 4.45 -45.20 19.87
C ALA A 489 4.48 -45.09 21.41
N GLY A 490 4.72 -43.90 21.97
CA GLY A 490 4.75 -43.67 23.42
C GLY A 490 6.02 -44.18 24.11
N CYS A 491 5.87 -44.70 25.34
CA CYS A 491 6.99 -45.09 26.20
C CYS A 491 7.88 -46.18 25.56
N PRO A 492 9.20 -45.94 25.40
CA PRO A 492 10.13 -46.92 24.83
C PRO A 492 10.16 -48.27 25.55
N GLU A 493 9.97 -48.27 26.88
CA GLU A 493 9.99 -49.49 27.67
C GLU A 493 8.75 -50.36 27.40
N CYS A 494 7.57 -49.73 27.35
CA CYS A 494 6.32 -50.40 26.99
C CYS A 494 6.40 -51.00 25.58
N VAL A 495 6.95 -50.25 24.61
CA VAL A 495 7.13 -50.73 23.23
C VAL A 495 8.10 -51.91 23.18
N ARG A 496 9.23 -51.83 23.91
CA ARG A 496 10.20 -52.93 24.00
C ARG A 496 9.58 -54.19 24.62
N ASN A 497 8.81 -54.04 25.70
CA ASN A 497 8.16 -55.15 26.38
C ASN A 497 7.09 -55.80 25.49
N ALA A 498 6.28 -55.00 24.78
CA ALA A 498 5.31 -55.50 23.82
C ALA A 498 5.98 -56.26 22.66
N ASN A 499 7.08 -55.74 22.12
CA ASN A 499 7.84 -56.39 21.04
C ASN A 499 8.53 -57.68 21.49
N ALA A 500 8.96 -57.79 22.75
CA ALA A 500 9.53 -59.01 23.30
C ALA A 500 8.46 -60.12 23.39
N ALA A 501 7.23 -59.77 23.78
CA ALA A 501 6.11 -60.69 23.88
C ALA A 501 5.60 -61.19 22.51
N SER A 502 5.85 -60.46 21.42
CA SER A 502 5.30 -60.77 20.08
C SER A 502 6.23 -61.61 19.18
N LYS A 503 7.43 -61.99 19.62
CA LYS A 503 8.38 -62.75 18.80
C LYS A 503 7.92 -64.21 18.61
N LYS A 504 7.41 -64.53 17.42
CA LYS A 504 7.08 -65.90 16.99
C LYS A 504 8.34 -66.69 16.60
N ASN A 505 8.41 -67.97 16.97
CA ASN A 505 9.54 -68.85 16.66
C ASN A 505 9.59 -69.29 15.18
N LEU A 506 10.68 -69.96 14.79
CA LEU A 506 10.97 -70.38 13.43
C LEU A 506 9.90 -71.36 12.91
N VAL A 507 9.42 -72.27 13.77
CA VAL A 507 8.35 -73.21 13.44
C VAL A 507 7.06 -72.48 13.09
N ALA A 508 6.69 -71.47 13.87
CA ALA A 508 5.46 -70.71 13.65
C ALA A 508 5.51 -69.80 12.42
N THR A 509 6.70 -69.36 11.99
CA THR A 509 6.85 -68.39 10.89
C THR A 509 7.32 -69.01 9.58
N HIS A 510 8.12 -70.07 9.64
CA HIS A 510 8.75 -70.73 8.49
C HIS A 510 8.75 -72.26 8.65
N PRO A 511 7.56 -72.91 8.66
CA PRO A 511 7.45 -74.35 8.93
C PRO A 511 8.20 -75.23 7.92
N ALA A 512 8.25 -74.83 6.65
CA ALA A 512 8.99 -75.55 5.62
C ALA A 512 10.52 -75.50 5.83
N VAL A 513 11.04 -74.39 6.38
CA VAL A 513 12.45 -74.28 6.75
C VAL A 513 12.73 -75.11 8.00
N ALA A 514 11.87 -75.01 9.02
CA ALA A 514 12.00 -75.82 10.23
C ALA A 514 11.99 -77.34 9.94
N ALA A 515 11.27 -77.79 8.90
CA ALA A 515 11.26 -79.18 8.48
C ALA A 515 12.61 -79.69 7.92
N GLU A 516 13.50 -78.79 7.49
CA GLU A 516 14.86 -79.13 7.04
C GLU A 516 15.88 -79.12 8.19
N TRP A 517 15.45 -78.92 9.44
CA TRP A 517 16.34 -78.99 10.59
C TRP A 517 16.96 -80.38 10.70
N HIS A 518 18.27 -80.46 10.88
CA HIS A 518 18.92 -81.77 10.93
C HIS A 518 18.49 -82.54 12.21
N PRO A 519 18.07 -83.81 12.12
CA PRO A 519 17.43 -84.53 13.22
C PRO A 519 18.35 -84.82 14.42
N SER A 520 19.65 -85.02 14.20
CA SER A 520 20.62 -85.38 15.26
C SER A 520 21.86 -84.49 15.37
N ALA A 521 22.21 -83.70 14.35
CA ALA A 521 23.47 -82.96 14.31
C ALA A 521 23.46 -81.66 15.14
N ASN A 522 22.30 -81.23 15.63
CA ASN A 522 22.13 -79.97 16.39
C ASN A 522 22.01 -80.17 17.91
N GLY A 523 22.28 -81.37 18.43
CA GLY A 523 22.20 -81.66 19.88
C GLY A 523 20.83 -81.33 20.48
N ASP A 524 20.79 -80.50 21.52
CA ASP A 524 19.56 -80.05 22.20
C ASP A 524 18.89 -78.83 21.56
N LEU A 525 19.48 -78.27 20.49
CA LEU A 525 18.89 -77.15 19.78
C LEU A 525 17.67 -77.63 18.98
N ARG A 526 16.58 -76.87 19.11
CA ARG A 526 15.30 -77.13 18.44
C ARG A 526 14.84 -75.87 17.70
N PRO A 527 14.20 -76.00 16.53
CA PRO A 527 13.76 -74.84 15.75
C PRO A 527 12.77 -73.93 16.51
N GLU A 528 12.05 -74.44 17.51
CA GLU A 528 11.13 -73.67 18.36
C GLU A 528 11.84 -72.65 19.26
N HIS A 529 13.13 -72.84 19.53
CA HIS A 529 13.91 -71.95 20.41
C HIS A 529 14.38 -70.67 19.70
N PHE A 530 14.29 -70.62 18.37
CA PHE A 530 14.86 -69.54 17.57
C PHE A 530 13.79 -68.79 16.80
N THR A 531 14.04 -67.51 16.52
CA THR A 531 13.25 -66.74 15.55
C THR A 531 13.92 -66.84 14.18
N HIS A 532 13.18 -66.55 13.10
CA HIS A 532 13.71 -66.56 11.74
C HIS A 532 14.88 -65.58 11.49
N GLY A 533 15.06 -64.56 12.35
CA GLY A 533 16.17 -63.62 12.29
C GLY A 533 17.37 -64.01 13.16
N SER A 534 17.42 -65.23 13.70
CA SER A 534 18.54 -65.69 14.51
C SER A 534 19.81 -65.84 13.67
N ASN A 535 20.94 -65.38 14.21
CA ASN A 535 22.25 -65.51 13.59
C ASN A 535 22.95 -66.84 13.92
N GLU A 536 22.28 -67.74 14.64
CA GLU A 536 22.81 -69.04 15.05
C GLU A 536 23.11 -69.92 13.82
N GLU A 537 24.25 -70.60 13.83
CA GLU A 537 24.67 -71.53 12.78
C GLU A 537 24.32 -72.97 13.19
N VAL A 538 23.54 -73.65 12.37
CA VAL A 538 23.01 -74.98 12.65
C VAL A 538 23.14 -75.88 11.41
N PHE A 539 23.08 -77.18 11.62
CA PHE A 539 23.03 -78.18 10.57
C PHE A 539 21.61 -78.32 10.00
N TRP A 540 21.54 -78.40 8.68
CA TRP A 540 20.32 -78.61 7.91
C TRP A 540 20.43 -79.91 7.13
N LEU A 541 19.29 -80.56 6.89
CA LEU A 541 19.16 -81.72 6.01
C LEU A 541 18.26 -81.32 4.84
N CYS A 542 18.84 -81.13 3.66
CA CYS A 542 18.04 -80.77 2.48
C CYS A 542 17.21 -81.97 1.98
N PRO A 543 16.16 -81.73 1.16
CA PRO A 543 15.34 -82.80 0.58
C PRO A 543 16.11 -83.83 -0.28
N LYS A 544 17.33 -83.50 -0.73
CA LYS A 544 18.22 -84.43 -1.47
C LYS A 544 19.10 -85.28 -0.55
N GLY A 545 18.97 -85.17 0.77
CA GLY A 545 19.69 -85.97 1.76
C GLY A 545 21.08 -85.44 2.13
N HIS A 546 21.49 -84.25 1.68
CA HIS A 546 22.76 -83.65 2.11
C HIS A 546 22.61 -82.91 3.43
N ASP A 547 23.54 -83.17 4.34
CA ASP A 547 23.80 -82.39 5.55
C ASP A 547 24.68 -81.17 5.24
N TYR A 548 24.34 -80.01 5.80
CA TYR A 548 25.14 -78.79 5.63
C TYR A 548 24.91 -77.78 6.75
N GLU A 549 25.96 -77.06 7.12
CA GLU A 549 25.87 -75.93 8.06
C GLU A 549 25.42 -74.66 7.34
N GLN A 550 24.49 -73.93 7.96
CA GLN A 550 24.06 -72.60 7.51
C GLN A 550 23.39 -71.85 8.67
N ARG A 551 23.60 -70.54 8.76
CA ARG A 551 22.85 -69.67 9.68
C ARG A 551 21.33 -69.68 9.45
N ILE A 552 20.55 -69.60 10.54
CA ILE A 552 19.08 -69.60 10.52
C ILE A 552 18.52 -68.44 9.69
N ASP A 553 19.01 -67.20 9.88
CA ASP A 553 18.60 -66.02 9.10
C ASP A 553 18.83 -66.20 7.59
N ARG A 554 19.98 -66.77 7.20
CA ARG A 554 20.30 -67.05 5.80
C ARG A 554 19.43 -68.15 5.22
N ARG A 555 19.15 -69.21 5.98
CA ARG A 555 18.24 -70.27 5.54
C ARG A 555 16.83 -69.73 5.39
N ALA A 556 16.32 -68.94 6.34
CA ALA A 556 15.02 -68.28 6.26
C ALA A 556 14.91 -67.34 5.05
N ALA A 557 16.00 -66.65 4.69
CA ALA A 557 16.10 -65.82 3.50
C ALA A 557 16.21 -66.60 2.16
N GLY A 558 16.15 -67.93 2.18
CA GLY A 558 16.07 -68.77 0.96
C GLY A 558 17.40 -69.31 0.43
N TYR A 559 18.50 -69.21 1.18
CA TYR A 559 19.78 -69.81 0.78
C TYR A 559 19.67 -71.34 0.72
N GLN A 560 20.06 -71.91 -0.42
CA GLN A 560 19.95 -73.34 -0.71
C GLN A 560 21.12 -74.15 -0.13
N CYS A 561 20.93 -75.47 -0.02
CA CYS A 561 21.98 -76.41 0.36
C CYS A 561 23.29 -76.17 -0.40
N SER A 562 24.40 -76.01 0.34
CA SER A 562 25.72 -75.71 -0.21
C SER A 562 26.25 -76.81 -1.13
N VAL A 563 25.86 -78.07 -0.91
CA VAL A 563 26.18 -79.21 -1.76
C VAL A 563 25.40 -79.17 -3.08
N CYS A 564 24.07 -78.96 -3.00
CA CYS A 564 23.21 -78.85 -4.19
C CYS A 564 23.56 -77.65 -5.07
N SER A 565 23.92 -76.53 -4.45
CA SER A 565 24.25 -75.29 -5.16
C SER A 565 25.71 -75.25 -5.63
N ARG A 566 26.46 -76.36 -5.57
CA ARG A 566 27.89 -76.45 -5.94
C ARG A 566 28.77 -75.40 -5.26
N ARG A 567 28.43 -75.02 -4.03
CA ARG A 567 29.24 -74.14 -3.16
C ARG A 567 30.20 -74.94 -2.26
N ARG A 568 29.87 -76.20 -1.97
CA ARG A 568 30.72 -77.16 -1.23
C ARG A 568 30.92 -78.44 -2.05
N LEU A 569 32.18 -78.79 -2.32
CA LEU A 569 32.54 -80.02 -3.02
C LEU A 569 32.53 -81.17 -2.02
N VAL A 570 31.80 -82.24 -2.36
CA VAL A 570 31.74 -83.49 -1.60
C VAL A 570 32.18 -84.60 -2.55
N ILE A 571 33.38 -85.14 -2.28
CA ILE A 571 33.96 -86.25 -3.06
C ILE A 571 33.00 -87.44 -3.00
N GLY A 572 32.72 -88.05 -4.15
CA GLY A 572 31.75 -89.14 -4.28
C GLY A 572 30.31 -88.67 -4.43
N THR A 573 30.02 -87.36 -4.44
CA THR A 573 28.66 -86.82 -4.58
C THR A 573 28.53 -85.88 -5.77
N ASN A 574 29.30 -84.78 -5.80
CA ASN A 574 29.16 -83.71 -6.79
C ASN A 574 30.48 -83.33 -7.49
N ASP A 575 31.48 -84.22 -7.43
CA ASP A 575 32.71 -84.11 -8.19
C ASP A 575 32.56 -84.62 -9.63
N VAL A 576 33.51 -84.26 -10.51
CA VAL A 576 33.45 -84.60 -11.94
C VAL A 576 33.56 -86.10 -12.19
N ALA A 577 34.35 -86.82 -11.38
CA ALA A 577 34.48 -88.27 -11.54
C ALA A 577 33.18 -89.00 -11.21
N THR A 578 32.45 -88.51 -10.22
CA THR A 578 31.14 -89.04 -9.83
C THR A 578 30.04 -88.63 -10.82
N GLU A 579 29.90 -87.34 -11.14
CA GLU A 579 28.81 -86.87 -12.01
C GLU A 579 29.02 -87.25 -13.48
N HIS A 580 30.28 -87.30 -13.94
CA HIS A 580 30.62 -87.47 -15.37
C HIS A 580 31.76 -88.48 -15.60
N PRO A 581 31.61 -89.76 -15.18
CA PRO A 581 32.68 -90.76 -15.27
C PRO A 581 33.17 -91.00 -16.70
N LYS A 582 32.29 -90.90 -17.70
CA LYS A 582 32.66 -91.03 -19.12
C LYS A 582 33.65 -89.93 -19.56
N LEU A 583 33.48 -88.69 -19.09
CA LEU A 583 34.39 -87.58 -19.42
C LEU A 583 35.80 -87.80 -18.89
N VAL A 584 35.91 -88.33 -17.67
CA VAL A 584 37.20 -88.60 -17.01
C VAL A 584 38.12 -89.47 -17.85
N THR A 585 37.55 -90.35 -18.69
CA THR A 585 38.35 -91.22 -19.56
C THR A 585 39.14 -90.49 -20.65
N GLU A 586 38.79 -89.24 -20.98
CA GLU A 586 39.54 -88.36 -21.89
C GLU A 586 40.37 -87.29 -21.15
N TRP A 587 40.45 -87.34 -19.82
CA TRP A 587 41.20 -86.36 -19.02
C TRP A 587 42.70 -86.45 -19.31
N HIS A 588 43.34 -85.31 -19.61
CA HIS A 588 44.79 -85.29 -19.84
C HIS A 588 45.56 -85.18 -18.51
N GLN A 589 45.87 -86.32 -17.90
CA GLN A 589 46.49 -86.42 -16.57
C GLN A 589 47.69 -85.48 -16.36
N TYR A 590 48.65 -85.45 -17.28
CA TYR A 590 49.86 -84.63 -17.12
C TYR A 590 49.65 -83.11 -17.26
N LEU A 591 48.76 -82.68 -18.15
CA LEU A 591 48.55 -81.25 -18.41
C LEU A 591 47.62 -80.61 -17.39
N ASN A 592 46.84 -81.42 -16.68
CA ASN A 592 45.97 -80.95 -15.61
C ASN A 592 46.56 -81.19 -14.22
N TYR A 593 47.76 -81.77 -14.10
CA TYR A 593 48.41 -81.98 -12.80
C TYR A 593 48.62 -80.62 -12.10
N PRO A 594 48.31 -80.49 -10.79
CA PRO A 594 47.95 -81.54 -9.84
C PRO A 594 46.44 -81.85 -9.71
N LYS A 595 45.55 -81.25 -10.52
CA LYS A 595 44.10 -81.42 -10.42
C LYS A 595 43.65 -82.81 -10.84
N LYS A 596 42.82 -83.44 -10.00
CA LYS A 596 42.16 -84.72 -10.30
C LYS A 596 40.67 -84.52 -10.52
N PRO A 597 40.03 -85.26 -11.44
CA PRO A 597 38.58 -85.15 -11.68
C PRO A 597 37.70 -85.42 -10.45
N ASN A 598 38.17 -86.20 -9.47
CA ASN A 598 37.45 -86.46 -8.22
C ASN A 598 37.63 -85.36 -7.16
N GLU A 599 38.40 -84.32 -7.45
CA GLU A 599 38.72 -83.21 -6.53
C GLU A 599 38.27 -81.85 -7.09
N ILE A 600 37.40 -81.86 -8.10
CA ILE A 600 36.88 -80.65 -8.77
C ILE A 600 35.39 -80.77 -9.06
N PHE A 601 34.72 -79.62 -9.21
CA PHE A 601 33.36 -79.54 -9.72
C PHE A 601 33.32 -79.62 -11.26
N PRO A 602 32.19 -80.01 -11.86
CA PRO A 602 31.89 -79.78 -13.27
C PRO A 602 31.56 -78.30 -13.53
N GLY A 603 32.55 -77.44 -13.28
CA GLY A 603 32.49 -75.99 -13.35
C GLY A 603 33.03 -75.43 -14.66
N THR A 604 33.12 -74.10 -14.73
CA THR A 604 33.51 -73.35 -15.94
C THR A 604 35.02 -73.28 -16.16
N GLU A 605 35.84 -73.79 -15.24
CA GLU A 605 37.29 -73.91 -15.42
C GLU A 605 37.59 -74.82 -16.63
N LYS A 606 38.62 -74.45 -17.41
CA LYS A 606 39.04 -75.19 -18.60
C LYS A 606 40.13 -76.18 -18.22
N TYR A 607 40.03 -77.38 -18.78
CA TYR A 607 41.02 -78.43 -18.60
C TYR A 607 41.44 -78.99 -19.96
N TYR A 608 42.60 -79.61 -19.99
CA TYR A 608 43.12 -80.31 -21.15
C TYR A 608 42.54 -81.72 -21.24
N TRP A 609 42.17 -82.12 -22.45
CA TRP A 609 41.60 -83.42 -22.71
C TRP A 609 42.25 -84.04 -23.93
N LYS A 610 42.39 -85.36 -23.94
CA LYS A 610 42.89 -86.14 -25.07
C LYS A 610 41.79 -87.10 -25.50
N CYS A 611 41.23 -86.91 -26.70
CA CYS A 611 40.15 -87.77 -27.16
C CYS A 611 40.65 -89.20 -27.43
N LYS A 612 39.82 -90.21 -27.12
CA LYS A 612 40.21 -91.61 -27.36
C LYS A 612 40.12 -92.00 -28.83
N ALA A 613 39.20 -91.39 -29.58
CA ALA A 613 38.92 -91.76 -30.97
C ALA A 613 40.06 -91.38 -31.95
N ALA A 614 40.66 -90.20 -31.79
CA ALA A 614 41.65 -89.65 -32.72
C ALA A 614 42.88 -89.01 -32.05
N GLY A 615 42.96 -89.02 -30.72
CA GLY A 615 44.10 -88.48 -29.97
C GLY A 615 44.19 -86.95 -29.90
N HIS A 616 43.21 -86.20 -30.45
CA HIS A 616 43.16 -84.74 -30.43
C HIS A 616 43.25 -84.19 -29.00
N LYS A 617 44.06 -83.14 -28.82
CA LYS A 617 44.24 -82.44 -27.55
C LYS A 617 43.46 -81.14 -27.56
N THR A 618 42.44 -81.03 -26.71
CA THR A 618 41.54 -79.86 -26.65
C THR A 618 41.57 -79.23 -25.27
N HIS A 619 41.46 -77.91 -25.19
CA HIS A 619 41.41 -77.16 -23.93
C HIS A 619 40.03 -76.51 -23.74
N GLN A 620 39.18 -77.15 -22.95
CA GLN A 620 37.75 -76.81 -22.84
C GLN A 620 37.23 -77.02 -21.42
N SER A 621 36.19 -76.27 -21.04
CA SER A 621 35.50 -76.48 -19.77
C SER A 621 34.57 -77.69 -19.82
N ILE A 622 34.24 -78.23 -18.66
CA ILE A 622 33.39 -79.41 -18.53
C ILE A 622 31.97 -79.16 -19.08
N PRO A 623 31.28 -78.05 -18.75
CA PRO A 623 29.99 -77.71 -19.35
C PRO A 623 30.03 -77.62 -20.88
N HIS A 624 31.10 -77.05 -21.44
CA HIS A 624 31.24 -76.99 -22.90
C HIS A 624 31.40 -78.39 -23.48
N ARG A 625 32.20 -79.25 -22.86
CA ARG A 625 32.42 -80.63 -23.33
C ARG A 625 31.17 -81.50 -23.24
N LEU A 626 30.35 -81.30 -22.19
CA LEU A 626 29.03 -81.92 -22.07
C LEU A 626 28.12 -81.46 -23.22
N LYS A 627 28.10 -80.15 -23.52
CA LYS A 627 27.30 -79.58 -24.61
C LYS A 627 27.75 -80.04 -26.00
N SER A 628 29.05 -80.10 -26.25
CA SER A 628 29.63 -80.58 -27.52
C SER A 628 29.58 -82.11 -27.66
N LYS A 629 29.16 -82.81 -26.59
CA LYS A 629 29.14 -84.28 -26.45
C LYS A 629 30.53 -84.95 -26.55
N GLY A 630 31.61 -84.21 -26.35
CA GLY A 630 33.00 -84.68 -26.45
C GLY A 630 33.89 -83.75 -27.26
N CYS A 631 34.97 -84.28 -27.84
CA CYS A 631 35.95 -83.50 -28.60
C CYS A 631 35.34 -82.82 -29.84
N THR A 632 35.46 -81.50 -29.94
CA THR A 632 34.92 -80.69 -31.05
C THR A 632 35.61 -80.95 -32.40
N GLU A 633 36.86 -81.40 -32.38
CA GLU A 633 37.63 -81.78 -33.58
C GLU A 633 37.28 -83.18 -34.09
N CYS A 634 36.64 -84.02 -33.27
CA CYS A 634 36.08 -85.28 -33.73
C CYS A 634 34.76 -85.05 -34.47
N ARG A 635 34.54 -85.85 -35.52
CA ARG A 635 33.22 -85.99 -36.16
C ARG A 635 32.17 -86.33 -35.10
N PRO A 636 30.92 -85.83 -35.19
CA PRO A 636 29.90 -86.01 -34.16
C PRO A 636 29.68 -87.47 -33.74
N GLU A 637 29.85 -88.43 -34.65
CA GLU A 637 29.66 -89.86 -34.40
C GLU A 637 30.75 -90.47 -33.51
N ALA A 638 31.92 -89.85 -33.47
CA ALA A 638 33.10 -90.33 -32.75
C ALA A 638 33.32 -89.65 -31.38
N ARG A 639 32.34 -88.89 -30.88
CA ARG A 639 32.45 -88.16 -29.60
C ARG A 639 31.94 -89.02 -28.42
N ILE A 640 32.62 -88.90 -27.27
CA ILE A 640 32.50 -89.85 -26.16
C ILE A 640 31.19 -89.80 -25.35
N LEU A 641 30.42 -88.71 -25.43
CA LEU A 641 29.18 -88.53 -24.67
C LEU A 641 27.93 -88.61 -25.56
N ARG A 642 27.99 -89.42 -26.62
CA ARG A 642 26.84 -89.60 -27.50
C ARG A 642 25.69 -90.31 -26.80
#